data_AF-A0AB34G581-F1
#
_entry.id   AF-A0AB34G581-F1
#
_cell.length_a   1.000
_cell.length_b   1.000
_cell.length_c   1.000
_cell.angle_alpha   90.00
_cell.angle_beta   90.00
_cell.angle_gamma   90.00
#
_symmetry.space_group_name_H-M   'P 1'
#
loop_
_entity.id
_entity.type
_entity.pdbx_description
1 polymer ?
#
loop_
_entity_poly.entity_id
_entity_poly.type
_entity_poly.pdbx_seq_one_letter_code
_entity_poly.pdbx_strand_id
1 'polypeptide(L)'
;MAIDTMAPKTIIAPSILSADFAQLGHDCKRTMEQGADWLHVDIMDGHFVPNITFGAPVVAKIRGHVDRPTEATGRGTFDCHMMIAEPKKWVKEFKKAGADLYCFHYEAAFSSAAESPEETSDAKTSPRELIRYIHDQGLQAGIALRPDTSVDVLWDIVDAQDPRDKPDMVLIMTVMPGFGGQKFMASELPKVEALRKKYPELNIEVDGGLGPATIDQAADAGANVIVAGSAVFAAKDPAEVIATLRQSVDKRNGRLQAQLVVEVDAEGAHVYRPVRGVGNAIDADERTDAMGDASHSLDIGDRAEDVACVRARHEPSPGPDEAGEVLGEELRVSSVGGAPPLKDQVVTLGEVDPGGNVGLMVNGRDNDVVARTETGASEGIREVAQQLGGGRAEDDLVGARIDEARTGDVGCVVALGGLLTDGVRCAELDVCGGEVVADRVDDAAERLATASVVEEDLVLLEGGELGPYLIDAEGHDGNWRSLCRHFCSDKGRATVDVGVPLSVDEAQKRFRAGLFEKPVLDAYTSEYASSAPYKHAVIRELVDDALLRSVRDEVRGNVEFTPKETDIYKIHQSGDLANLDGLDDASLAKLPSLLALRDAVYSETFRDYVSTITGCGPLSGRKTDMAINVYTPGCFLLCHDDVIGSRRVSYILYLTDPDKPWQPEWGGALRLFPVQKQENKDGEVAKTPLPDVVKVIPPAWNQLSFFAVQPGESFHDVEEVYHAESKEQQEKDGGRVRVAISGWFHIPQIGEDGYIEGEEEKNARNSSLMQLQGNPAQYDAPQPQPVKVDNPKASQDDFEQADLEFLLKYIAPTYLTPDTLEQIQEHFEENSSITLANILSKKFAQRLKNYVAEQERQTLPEDSATLEKMTAWRVARPPHKHRYLYQHPSQLRSSHEESPLTELLDILLPSRQFRHWLQIATGCTVESADVIARRFRRGQDYTLATGHDGKPRLELNLGITPTSGWGDEDDEEDAAADAEAEKEEKETAASKTNGKDKGKGKGKAKEEPKPEPTPKADDEADEVGGHEVYMGGDDDADDDAAIYKSSGDDDNILFFQSAAWNKLTIVLRDSGALKFVKYVSRKAKGDRWDVSGVFEVEEQDDDEDGDGDDRDNGEGAAPGEGDSDEEEEFNGFSDSEDSESD
;
A
#
# COMPACT_ATOMS: atom_id res chain seq x y z
N MET A 1 52.88 -0.69 -13.00
CA MET A 1 52.49 0.12 -11.81
C MET A 1 51.42 -0.67 -11.09
N ALA A 2 51.29 -0.59 -9.77
CA ALA A 2 50.06 -1.04 -9.13
C ALA A 2 48.95 -0.07 -9.55
N ILE A 3 47.81 -0.60 -10.00
CA ILE A 3 46.57 0.16 -10.00
C ILE A 3 46.02 -0.07 -8.60
N ASP A 4 46.04 0.98 -7.79
CA ASP A 4 45.63 0.94 -6.39
C ASP A 4 44.11 1.11 -6.34
N THR A 5 43.39 0.04 -6.74
CA THR A 5 41.92 0.00 -6.78
C THR A 5 41.38 0.03 -5.35
N MET A 6 41.27 1.25 -4.82
CA MET A 6 40.59 1.53 -3.56
C MET A 6 39.13 1.09 -3.71
N ALA A 7 38.63 0.27 -2.79
CA ALA A 7 37.19 0.07 -2.68
C ALA A 7 36.56 1.45 -2.38
N PRO A 8 35.46 1.84 -3.04
CA PRO A 8 34.91 3.18 -2.90
C PRO A 8 34.49 3.44 -1.46
N LYS A 9 34.64 4.69 -1.05
CA LYS A 9 34.49 5.11 0.34
C LYS A 9 33.09 4.75 0.86
N THR A 10 33.04 4.19 2.07
CA THR A 10 31.80 4.03 2.83
C THR A 10 31.17 5.40 3.12
N ILE A 11 29.94 5.58 2.65
CA ILE A 11 29.15 6.79 2.79
C ILE A 11 27.84 6.41 3.48
N ILE A 12 27.52 7.07 4.60
CA ILE A 12 26.23 6.93 5.27
C ILE A 12 25.40 8.18 4.98
N ALA A 13 24.23 8.01 4.38
CA ALA A 13 23.37 9.07 3.88
C ALA A 13 21.94 8.93 4.45
N PRO A 14 21.69 9.26 5.73
CA PRO A 14 20.37 9.06 6.33
C PRO A 14 19.29 9.85 5.56
N SER A 15 18.22 9.17 5.14
CA SER A 15 17.06 9.81 4.52
C SER A 15 16.37 10.72 5.54
N ILE A 16 16.18 11.98 5.16
CA ILE A 16 15.49 12.96 6.01
C ILE A 16 13.96 12.85 5.93
N LEU A 17 13.43 11.94 5.11
CA LEU A 17 12.00 11.59 5.07
C LEU A 17 11.51 11.08 6.42
N SER A 18 12.38 10.40 7.19
CA SER A 18 12.10 9.88 8.53
C SER A 18 12.45 10.85 9.67
N ALA A 19 12.72 12.12 9.38
CA ALA A 19 13.02 13.15 10.38
C ALA A 19 11.75 13.93 10.78
N ASP A 20 11.77 14.56 11.96
CA ASP A 20 10.70 15.49 12.35
C ASP A 20 10.72 16.74 11.42
N PHE A 21 9.71 16.86 10.55
CA PHE A 21 9.58 17.96 9.60
C PHE A 21 9.43 19.32 10.28
N ALA A 22 8.85 19.40 11.48
CA ALA A 22 8.77 20.64 12.26
C ALA A 22 10.14 21.07 12.82
N GLN A 23 11.12 20.16 12.86
CA GLN A 23 12.48 20.40 13.33
C GLN A 23 13.56 20.10 12.26
N LEU A 24 13.18 19.97 10.98
CA LEU A 24 14.02 19.39 9.92
C LEU A 24 15.44 20.00 9.83
N GLY A 25 15.57 21.33 9.90
CA GLY A 25 16.88 22.00 9.87
C GLY A 25 17.75 21.75 11.12
N HIS A 26 17.15 21.52 12.28
CA HIS A 26 17.88 21.08 13.48
C HIS A 26 18.34 19.62 13.33
N ASP A 27 17.45 18.75 12.85
CA ASP A 27 17.70 17.31 12.79
C ASP A 27 18.68 16.93 11.67
N CYS A 28 18.59 17.58 10.50
CA CYS A 28 19.62 17.51 9.45
C CYS A 28 21.01 17.86 10.00
N LYS A 29 21.11 18.94 10.78
CA LYS A 29 22.37 19.35 11.41
C LYS A 29 22.85 18.33 12.46
N ARG A 30 21.95 17.87 13.33
CA ARG A 30 22.23 16.93 14.42
C ARG A 30 22.79 15.61 13.88
N THR A 31 22.12 15.03 12.88
CA THR A 31 22.52 13.76 12.24
C THR A 31 23.87 13.89 11.52
N MET A 32 24.17 15.06 10.93
CA MET A 32 25.49 15.36 10.39
C MET A 32 26.56 15.46 11.49
N GLU A 33 26.31 16.21 12.58
CA GLU A 33 27.22 16.28 13.74
C GLU A 33 27.45 14.88 14.39
N GLN A 34 26.45 13.99 14.34
CA GLN A 34 26.51 12.61 14.85
C GLN A 34 27.30 11.62 13.97
N GLY A 35 27.65 11.98 12.72
CA GLY A 35 28.62 11.22 11.92
C GLY A 35 28.19 10.80 10.51
N ALA A 36 27.04 11.25 10.02
CA ALA A 36 26.63 11.04 8.61
C ALA A 36 27.63 11.68 7.62
N ASP A 37 27.72 11.14 6.41
CA ASP A 37 28.48 11.79 5.33
C ASP A 37 27.61 12.74 4.55
N TRP A 38 26.46 12.26 4.08
CA TRP A 38 25.51 13.01 3.27
C TRP A 38 24.16 13.07 3.99
N LEU A 39 23.22 13.81 3.43
CA LEU A 39 21.79 13.61 3.70
C LEU A 39 21.13 13.21 2.38
N HIS A 40 20.35 12.13 2.43
CA HIS A 40 19.49 11.70 1.32
C HIS A 40 18.15 12.41 1.47
N VAL A 41 17.63 12.95 0.35
CA VAL A 41 16.58 13.95 0.33
C VAL A 41 15.53 13.52 -0.70
N ASP A 42 14.53 12.79 -0.23
CA ASP A 42 13.45 12.22 -1.03
C ASP A 42 12.44 13.27 -1.51
N ILE A 43 12.39 13.45 -2.83
CA ILE A 43 11.51 14.38 -3.53
C ILE A 43 10.48 13.58 -4.33
N MET A 44 9.21 13.73 -3.98
CA MET A 44 8.07 13.02 -4.57
C MET A 44 7.02 14.03 -5.05
N ASP A 45 6.40 13.79 -6.20
CA ASP A 45 5.53 14.76 -6.89
C ASP A 45 4.06 14.36 -7.05
N GLY A 46 3.62 13.22 -6.51
CA GLY A 46 2.26 12.70 -6.71
C GLY A 46 1.95 12.20 -8.13
N HIS A 47 2.96 12.11 -9.02
CA HIS A 47 2.78 11.72 -10.42
C HIS A 47 3.65 10.52 -10.84
N PHE A 48 4.87 10.40 -10.29
CA PHE A 48 5.72 9.21 -10.49
C PHE A 48 5.60 8.18 -9.36
N VAL A 49 5.23 8.66 -8.18
CA VAL A 49 4.79 7.91 -7.00
C VAL A 49 3.57 8.67 -6.44
N PRO A 50 2.61 8.01 -5.77
CA PRO A 50 1.38 8.67 -5.31
C PRO A 50 1.63 9.72 -4.20
N ASN A 51 2.74 9.59 -3.47
CA ASN A 51 3.08 10.47 -2.35
C ASN A 51 3.60 11.83 -2.82
N ILE A 52 3.40 12.87 -2.00
CA ILE A 52 4.00 14.20 -2.16
C ILE A 52 4.84 14.50 -0.92
N THR A 53 6.09 14.93 -1.10
CA THR A 53 6.97 15.34 0.02
C THR A 53 7.14 16.85 0.10
N PHE A 54 8.31 17.37 -0.26
CA PHE A 54 8.60 18.80 -0.24
C PHE A 54 9.46 19.20 -1.44
N GLY A 55 9.24 20.40 -1.96
CA GLY A 55 9.98 20.91 -3.11
C GLY A 55 11.31 21.59 -2.77
N ALA A 56 11.97 22.06 -3.83
CA ALA A 56 13.18 22.89 -3.77
C ALA A 56 13.17 24.04 -2.73
N PRO A 57 12.04 24.72 -2.41
CA PRO A 57 12.00 25.72 -1.35
C PRO A 57 12.41 25.22 0.04
N VAL A 58 12.09 23.97 0.39
CA VAL A 58 12.46 23.37 1.69
C VAL A 58 13.94 22.98 1.70
N VAL A 59 14.42 22.36 0.61
CA VAL A 59 15.85 22.07 0.39
C VAL A 59 16.69 23.33 0.57
N ALA A 60 16.24 24.47 0.04
CA ALA A 60 16.90 25.76 0.17
C ALA A 60 16.95 26.29 1.63
N LYS A 61 16.02 25.90 2.51
CA LYS A 61 16.08 26.22 3.95
C LYS A 61 17.08 25.33 4.67
N ILE A 62 16.94 24.00 4.54
CA ILE A 62 17.81 23.05 5.25
C ILE A 62 19.28 23.15 4.81
N ARG A 63 19.55 23.61 3.56
CA ARG A 63 20.91 23.86 3.05
C ARG A 63 21.71 24.83 3.91
N GLY A 64 21.05 25.75 4.61
CA GLY A 64 21.70 26.71 5.53
C GLY A 64 22.11 26.11 6.89
N HIS A 65 21.71 24.87 7.19
CA HIS A 65 21.97 24.20 8.47
C HIS A 65 23.11 23.17 8.41
N VAL A 66 23.54 22.79 7.20
CA VAL A 66 24.58 21.78 6.95
C VAL A 66 25.65 22.40 6.04
N ASP A 67 26.91 22.36 6.47
CA ASP A 67 28.04 22.82 5.67
C ASP A 67 28.07 22.15 4.29
N ARG A 68 28.35 22.92 3.23
CA ARG A 68 28.48 22.38 1.87
C ARG A 68 29.76 21.55 1.72
N PRO A 69 29.76 20.51 0.86
CA PRO A 69 30.94 19.69 0.64
C PRO A 69 32.05 20.50 -0.04
N THR A 70 33.31 20.26 0.35
CA THR A 70 34.50 20.93 -0.22
C THR A 70 35.04 20.25 -1.47
N GLU A 71 34.56 19.03 -1.75
CA GLU A 71 34.97 18.14 -2.84
C GLU A 71 33.71 17.44 -3.37
N ALA A 72 33.67 17.03 -4.64
CA ALA A 72 32.60 16.16 -5.14
C ALA A 72 32.51 14.88 -4.29
N THR A 73 31.30 14.39 -4.01
CA THR A 73 30.99 13.30 -3.05
C THR A 73 31.40 13.57 -1.59
N GLY A 74 31.75 14.81 -1.24
CA GLY A 74 32.24 15.20 0.07
C GLY A 74 31.21 15.09 1.21
N ARG A 75 31.67 15.23 2.46
CA ARG A 75 30.77 15.30 3.61
C ARG A 75 29.98 16.62 3.56
N GLY A 76 28.67 16.54 3.71
CA GLY A 76 27.74 17.66 3.57
C GLY A 76 26.99 17.71 2.24
N THR A 77 27.26 16.79 1.30
CA THR A 77 26.46 16.58 0.10
C THR A 77 24.99 16.40 0.45
N PHE A 78 24.12 17.14 -0.24
CA PHE A 78 22.72 16.78 -0.38
C PHE A 78 22.56 15.94 -1.63
N ASP A 79 22.12 14.71 -1.43
CA ASP A 79 21.70 13.81 -2.48
C ASP A 79 20.18 13.90 -2.61
N CYS A 80 19.70 14.55 -3.67
CA CYS A 80 18.28 14.71 -3.92
C CYS A 80 17.80 13.56 -4.79
N HIS A 81 16.99 12.69 -4.20
CA HIS A 81 16.40 11.52 -4.82
C HIS A 81 15.05 11.89 -5.42
N MET A 82 14.98 11.83 -6.76
CA MET A 82 13.94 12.48 -7.56
C MET A 82 12.95 11.44 -8.07
N MET A 83 12.03 11.04 -7.19
CA MET A 83 10.85 10.21 -7.50
C MET A 83 9.76 11.07 -8.13
N ILE A 84 10.08 11.67 -9.29
CA ILE A 84 9.23 12.65 -9.98
C ILE A 84 9.14 12.37 -11.49
N ALA A 85 8.01 12.71 -12.10
CA ALA A 85 7.66 12.26 -13.45
C ALA A 85 8.45 12.95 -14.56
N GLU A 86 8.81 14.22 -14.40
CA GLU A 86 9.54 15.03 -15.40
C GLU A 86 10.89 15.55 -14.86
N PRO A 87 11.85 14.67 -14.53
CA PRO A 87 13.02 15.03 -13.74
C PRO A 87 13.96 16.04 -14.42
N LYS A 88 13.90 16.23 -15.75
CA LYS A 88 14.73 17.22 -16.44
C LYS A 88 14.33 18.67 -16.14
N LYS A 89 13.03 18.96 -15.95
CA LYS A 89 12.52 20.32 -15.70
C LYS A 89 13.11 20.95 -14.43
N TRP A 90 13.35 20.14 -13.41
CA TRP A 90 13.61 20.60 -12.05
C TRP A 90 15.11 20.74 -11.69
N VAL A 91 16.02 20.22 -12.52
CA VAL A 91 17.49 20.22 -12.28
C VAL A 91 18.04 21.61 -11.93
N LYS A 92 17.59 22.66 -12.64
CA LYS A 92 18.03 24.05 -12.40
C LYS A 92 17.59 24.58 -11.03
N GLU A 93 16.39 24.25 -10.59
CA GLU A 93 15.83 24.75 -9.32
C GLU A 93 16.40 23.99 -8.11
N PHE A 94 16.62 22.67 -8.21
CA PHE A 94 17.29 21.93 -7.15
C PHE A 94 18.77 22.31 -6.99
N LYS A 95 19.50 22.58 -8.09
CA LYS A 95 20.82 23.22 -8.05
C LYS A 95 20.82 24.56 -7.30
N LYS A 96 19.81 25.40 -7.57
CA LYS A 96 19.63 26.72 -6.95
C LYS A 96 19.25 26.63 -5.48
N ALA A 97 18.47 25.62 -5.08
CA ALA A 97 18.22 25.28 -3.68
C ALA A 97 19.48 24.75 -2.96
N GLY A 98 20.36 24.07 -3.69
CA GLY A 98 21.63 23.55 -3.17
C GLY A 98 21.64 22.05 -2.92
N ALA A 99 20.94 21.28 -3.75
CA ALA A 99 21.37 19.92 -4.07
C ALA A 99 22.85 19.93 -4.54
N ASP A 100 23.58 18.86 -4.27
CA ASP A 100 24.93 18.65 -4.78
C ASP A 100 24.97 17.43 -5.73
N LEU A 101 24.15 16.40 -5.44
CA LEU A 101 23.85 15.25 -6.30
C LEU A 101 22.34 15.26 -6.64
N TYR A 102 21.99 14.93 -7.88
CA TYR A 102 20.63 14.79 -8.37
C TYR A 102 20.44 13.36 -8.90
N CYS A 103 19.77 12.52 -8.11
CA CYS A 103 19.56 11.11 -8.39
C CYS A 103 18.16 10.91 -9.00
N PHE A 104 18.06 10.56 -10.29
CA PHE A 104 16.77 10.44 -10.98
C PHE A 104 16.45 8.99 -11.37
N HIS A 105 15.17 8.64 -11.40
CA HIS A 105 14.72 7.33 -11.85
C HIS A 105 14.95 7.11 -13.35
N TYR A 106 15.57 5.97 -13.72
CA TYR A 106 15.73 5.54 -15.11
C TYR A 106 14.38 5.53 -15.85
N GLU A 107 13.33 5.11 -15.14
CA GLU A 107 11.98 4.92 -15.66
C GLU A 107 11.33 6.29 -16.00
N ALA A 108 11.60 7.32 -15.19
CA ALA A 108 11.15 8.70 -15.42
C ALA A 108 11.93 9.42 -16.54
N ALA A 109 13.13 8.94 -16.91
CA ALA A 109 14.05 9.62 -17.83
C ALA A 109 13.61 9.64 -19.32
N PHE A 110 12.38 9.21 -19.62
CA PHE A 110 11.80 9.14 -20.96
C PHE A 110 10.50 9.97 -21.11
N SER A 111 10.18 10.83 -20.13
CA SER A 111 8.97 11.66 -20.11
C SER A 111 9.07 12.89 -21.02
N SER A 112 9.80 13.94 -20.60
CA SER A 112 9.95 15.21 -21.34
C SER A 112 11.39 15.73 -21.35
N ALA A 113 11.74 16.46 -22.40
CA ALA A 113 13.00 17.16 -22.60
C ALA A 113 12.95 18.65 -22.21
N ALA A 114 11.84 19.14 -21.66
CA ALA A 114 11.70 20.49 -21.10
C ALA A 114 12.74 20.79 -20.00
N GLU A 115 13.10 22.05 -19.83
CA GLU A 115 14.25 22.47 -19.01
C GLU A 115 13.92 23.49 -17.91
N SER A 116 12.65 23.84 -17.74
CA SER A 116 12.14 24.52 -16.55
C SER A 116 10.67 24.12 -16.30
N PRO A 117 10.11 24.36 -15.10
CA PRO A 117 8.71 24.04 -14.82
C PRO A 117 7.70 24.79 -15.71
N GLU A 118 8.07 25.98 -16.17
CA GLU A 118 7.27 26.83 -17.06
C GLU A 118 7.31 26.40 -18.54
N GLU A 119 8.16 25.42 -18.89
CA GLU A 119 8.29 24.87 -20.24
C GLU A 119 7.51 23.54 -20.38
N THR A 120 6.72 23.43 -21.45
CA THR A 120 6.16 22.16 -21.92
C THR A 120 6.90 21.66 -23.15
N SER A 121 7.06 20.34 -23.30
CA SER A 121 7.69 19.75 -24.49
C SER A 121 7.28 18.31 -24.72
N ASP A 122 6.75 18.03 -25.92
CA ASP A 122 6.43 16.67 -26.41
C ASP A 122 7.68 15.86 -26.78
N ALA A 123 8.84 16.52 -26.86
CA ALA A 123 10.11 15.85 -27.11
C ALA A 123 10.51 15.07 -25.84
N LYS A 124 10.77 13.77 -25.99
CA LYS A 124 11.29 12.92 -24.90
C LYS A 124 12.79 13.13 -24.73
N THR A 125 13.29 12.99 -23.51
CA THR A 125 14.73 12.87 -23.23
C THR A 125 15.13 11.40 -23.05
N SER A 126 16.36 11.17 -22.61
CA SER A 126 16.91 9.84 -22.32
C SER A 126 17.88 9.91 -21.13
N PRO A 127 18.11 8.79 -20.41
CA PRO A 127 19.02 8.75 -19.26
C PRO A 127 20.38 9.42 -19.49
N ARG A 128 21.04 9.15 -20.62
CA ARG A 128 22.37 9.71 -20.93
C ARG A 128 22.34 11.21 -21.25
N GLU A 129 21.26 11.72 -21.82
CA GLU A 129 21.09 13.15 -22.07
C GLU A 129 20.78 13.90 -20.76
N LEU A 130 19.97 13.31 -19.88
CA LEU A 130 19.67 13.84 -18.56
C LEU A 130 20.92 13.85 -17.66
N ILE A 131 21.71 12.77 -17.63
CA ILE A 131 23.01 12.70 -16.94
C ILE A 131 23.95 13.82 -17.45
N ARG A 132 24.10 13.97 -18.77
CA ARG A 132 24.91 15.05 -19.35
C ARG A 132 24.37 16.43 -18.97
N TYR A 133 23.06 16.60 -18.94
CA TYR A 133 22.43 17.85 -18.58
C TYR A 133 22.70 18.24 -17.12
N ILE A 134 22.63 17.29 -16.19
CA ILE A 134 22.97 17.47 -14.77
C ILE A 134 24.45 17.87 -14.61
N HIS A 135 25.37 17.22 -15.35
CA HIS A 135 26.79 17.59 -15.36
C HIS A 135 27.09 18.94 -16.02
N ASP A 136 26.42 19.30 -17.11
CA ASP A 136 26.56 20.62 -17.74
C ASP A 136 25.92 21.72 -16.84
N GLN A 137 25.04 21.36 -15.90
CA GLN A 137 24.65 22.21 -14.76
C GLN A 137 25.66 22.21 -13.61
N GLY A 138 26.67 21.33 -13.58
CA GLY A 138 27.66 21.26 -12.51
C GLY A 138 27.14 20.65 -11.21
N LEU A 139 26.09 19.83 -11.29
CA LEU A 139 25.69 18.88 -10.27
C LEU A 139 26.30 17.50 -10.56
N GLN A 140 26.29 16.62 -9.56
CA GLN A 140 26.56 15.19 -9.74
C GLN A 140 25.31 14.44 -10.17
N ALA A 141 25.45 13.43 -11.02
CA ALA A 141 24.31 12.67 -11.58
C ALA A 141 24.20 11.27 -10.97
N GLY A 142 23.11 11.01 -10.25
CA GLY A 142 22.72 9.66 -9.82
C GLY A 142 21.65 9.09 -10.75
N ILE A 143 21.57 7.76 -10.85
CA ILE A 143 20.48 7.07 -11.53
C ILE A 143 19.91 5.94 -10.65
N ALA A 144 18.61 6.00 -10.40
CA ALA A 144 17.87 5.02 -9.60
C ALA A 144 17.14 3.99 -10.48
N LEU A 145 16.99 2.76 -9.96
CA LEU A 145 16.14 1.70 -10.53
C LEU A 145 15.13 1.22 -9.48
N ARG A 146 13.86 1.01 -9.89
CA ARG A 146 12.87 0.30 -9.06
C ARG A 146 13.07 -1.24 -9.06
N PRO A 147 12.49 -1.99 -8.10
CA PRO A 147 12.64 -3.45 -8.01
C PRO A 147 12.24 -4.23 -9.29
N ASP A 148 11.25 -3.78 -10.02
CA ASP A 148 10.82 -4.42 -11.29
C ASP A 148 11.81 -4.22 -12.45
N THR A 149 12.66 -3.20 -12.41
CA THR A 149 13.51 -2.83 -13.53
C THR A 149 14.86 -3.56 -13.49
N SER A 150 15.19 -4.28 -14.56
CA SER A 150 16.45 -5.03 -14.66
C SER A 150 17.66 -4.09 -14.71
N VAL A 151 18.70 -4.45 -13.95
CA VAL A 151 20.01 -3.79 -13.96
C VAL A 151 20.68 -3.77 -15.35
N ASP A 152 20.24 -4.63 -16.28
CA ASP A 152 20.78 -4.68 -17.64
C ASP A 152 20.62 -3.37 -18.41
N VAL A 153 19.64 -2.53 -18.07
CA VAL A 153 19.44 -1.22 -18.72
C VAL A 153 20.61 -0.25 -18.50
N LEU A 154 21.41 -0.45 -17.44
CA LEU A 154 22.50 0.44 -17.06
C LEU A 154 23.81 0.15 -17.82
N TRP A 155 23.95 -1.01 -18.46
CA TRP A 155 25.24 -1.42 -19.04
C TRP A 155 25.78 -0.45 -20.09
N ASP A 156 24.98 -0.07 -21.08
CA ASP A 156 25.37 0.88 -22.15
C ASP A 156 25.40 2.36 -21.67
N ILE A 157 24.89 2.63 -20.48
CA ILE A 157 24.91 3.94 -19.82
C ILE A 157 26.24 4.10 -19.07
N VAL A 158 26.58 3.15 -18.20
CA VAL A 158 27.83 3.19 -17.42
C VAL A 158 29.05 2.88 -18.31
N ASP A 159 28.92 2.11 -19.40
CA ASP A 159 29.98 1.88 -20.40
C ASP A 159 30.15 3.04 -21.42
N ALA A 160 29.40 4.15 -21.27
CA ALA A 160 29.51 5.31 -22.16
C ALA A 160 30.94 5.89 -22.24
N GLN A 161 31.27 6.53 -23.37
CA GLN A 161 32.65 6.95 -23.69
C GLN A 161 32.96 8.42 -23.35
N ASP A 162 31.95 9.30 -23.29
CA ASP A 162 32.09 10.62 -22.67
C ASP A 162 31.81 10.47 -21.16
N PRO A 163 32.70 10.87 -20.25
CA PRO A 163 32.45 10.79 -18.81
C PRO A 163 31.17 11.52 -18.39
N ARG A 164 30.76 12.57 -19.10
CA ARG A 164 29.53 13.32 -18.79
C ARG A 164 28.25 12.55 -19.10
N ASP A 165 28.32 11.41 -19.77
CA ASP A 165 27.19 10.53 -20.06
C ASP A 165 27.04 9.39 -19.03
N LYS A 166 28.00 9.23 -18.11
CA LYS A 166 28.01 8.20 -17.06
C LYS A 166 27.42 8.77 -15.76
N PRO A 167 26.65 8.01 -14.98
CA PRO A 167 26.29 8.44 -13.63
C PRO A 167 27.53 8.39 -12.71
N ASP A 168 27.58 9.31 -11.76
CA ASP A 168 28.52 9.28 -10.62
C ASP A 168 28.13 8.19 -9.60
N MET A 169 26.83 7.87 -9.54
CA MET A 169 26.23 6.93 -8.59
C MET A 169 25.06 6.16 -9.21
N VAL A 170 24.92 4.88 -8.86
CA VAL A 170 23.73 4.08 -9.16
C VAL A 170 23.03 3.73 -7.86
N LEU A 171 21.74 4.06 -7.76
CA LEU A 171 20.86 3.66 -6.66
C LEU A 171 20.04 2.43 -7.07
N ILE A 172 20.07 1.38 -6.25
CA ILE A 172 19.16 0.24 -6.34
C ILE A 172 18.17 0.33 -5.18
N MET A 173 16.89 0.54 -5.50
CA MET A 173 15.84 0.47 -4.51
C MET A 173 15.68 -0.98 -4.02
N THR A 174 15.71 -1.18 -2.70
CA THR A 174 15.37 -2.44 -2.03
C THR A 174 13.96 -2.39 -1.40
N VAL A 175 13.12 -1.48 -1.88
CA VAL A 175 11.68 -1.28 -1.59
C VAL A 175 11.03 -0.68 -2.85
N MET A 176 9.70 -0.53 -2.90
CA MET A 176 9.07 0.27 -3.96
C MET A 176 9.27 1.78 -3.68
N PRO A 177 9.61 2.62 -4.67
CA PRO A 177 9.72 4.06 -4.46
C PRO A 177 8.35 4.66 -4.09
N GLY A 178 8.33 5.63 -3.16
CA GLY A 178 7.12 6.33 -2.69
C GLY A 178 6.93 6.29 -1.18
N PHE A 179 7.01 5.11 -0.56
CA PHE A 179 6.67 4.94 0.86
C PHE A 179 7.90 4.67 1.75
N GLY A 180 7.98 5.36 2.89
CA GLY A 180 8.92 5.03 3.95
C GLY A 180 8.56 3.72 4.68
N GLY A 181 9.44 3.23 5.55
CA GLY A 181 9.14 2.13 6.50
C GLY A 181 9.10 0.70 5.93
N GLN A 182 8.94 0.51 4.61
CA GLN A 182 8.86 -0.79 3.93
C GLN A 182 10.00 -1.79 4.30
N LYS A 183 9.67 -3.10 4.27
CA LYS A 183 10.62 -4.20 4.50
C LYS A 183 11.69 -4.29 3.40
N PHE A 184 12.94 -4.51 3.80
CA PHE A 184 14.10 -4.69 2.92
C PHE A 184 13.98 -5.91 1.98
N MET A 185 13.90 -5.66 0.68
CA MET A 185 13.86 -6.66 -0.39
C MET A 185 15.27 -7.16 -0.74
N ALA A 186 15.72 -8.21 -0.05
CA ALA A 186 17.01 -8.86 -0.35
C ALA A 186 17.11 -9.44 -1.78
N SER A 187 15.98 -9.59 -2.48
CA SER A 187 15.88 -10.00 -3.90
C SER A 187 16.60 -9.05 -4.87
N GLU A 188 16.83 -7.80 -4.49
CA GLU A 188 17.43 -6.78 -5.36
C GLU A 188 18.96 -6.72 -5.26
N LEU A 189 19.54 -7.33 -4.22
CA LEU A 189 21.00 -7.39 -4.01
C LEU A 189 21.81 -8.03 -5.15
N PRO A 190 21.30 -9.01 -5.94
CA PRO A 190 21.96 -9.46 -7.16
C PRO A 190 22.21 -8.35 -8.21
N LYS A 191 21.41 -7.27 -8.21
CA LYS A 191 21.68 -6.07 -9.04
C LYS A 191 22.93 -5.35 -8.54
N VAL A 192 23.05 -5.16 -7.22
CA VAL A 192 24.22 -4.58 -6.53
C VAL A 192 25.47 -5.42 -6.77
N GLU A 193 25.40 -6.75 -6.64
CA GLU A 193 26.50 -7.66 -6.95
C GLU A 193 26.97 -7.52 -8.41
N ALA A 194 26.03 -7.49 -9.36
CA ALA A 194 26.33 -7.37 -10.78
C ALA A 194 27.03 -6.04 -11.09
N LEU A 195 26.53 -4.93 -10.54
CA LEU A 195 27.13 -3.60 -10.64
C LEU A 195 28.54 -3.56 -10.02
N ARG A 196 28.71 -3.97 -8.75
CA ARG A 196 30.02 -3.92 -8.05
C ARG A 196 31.08 -4.75 -8.77
N LYS A 197 30.68 -5.90 -9.31
CA LYS A 197 31.55 -6.82 -10.05
C LYS A 197 31.97 -6.28 -11.42
N LYS A 198 31.12 -5.50 -12.09
CA LYS A 198 31.43 -4.86 -13.38
C LYS A 198 32.17 -3.53 -13.20
N TYR A 199 31.86 -2.79 -12.13
CA TYR A 199 32.36 -1.45 -11.84
C TYR A 199 32.88 -1.33 -10.39
N PRO A 200 34.12 -1.81 -10.11
CA PRO A 200 34.64 -1.87 -8.75
C PRO A 200 34.68 -0.52 -8.02
N GLU A 201 34.89 0.59 -8.74
CA GLU A 201 35.11 1.94 -8.20
C GLU A 201 33.84 2.83 -8.21
N LEU A 202 32.72 2.36 -8.78
CA LEU A 202 31.46 3.11 -8.87
C LEU A 202 30.80 3.26 -7.48
N ASN A 203 30.19 4.41 -7.19
CA ASN A 203 29.31 4.52 -6.02
C ASN A 203 28.02 3.75 -6.30
N ILE A 204 27.74 2.75 -5.46
CA ILE A 204 26.50 1.99 -5.51
C ILE A 204 25.77 2.23 -4.19
N GLU A 205 24.59 2.80 -4.33
CA GLU A 205 23.66 3.09 -3.26
C GLU A 205 22.56 2.04 -3.18
N VAL A 206 22.08 1.83 -1.97
CA VAL A 206 20.87 1.07 -1.67
C VAL A 206 20.02 1.92 -0.73
N ASP A 207 18.72 1.96 -1.00
CA ASP A 207 17.70 2.57 -0.15
C ASP A 207 16.53 1.60 0.11
N GLY A 208 15.80 1.84 1.20
CA GLY A 208 14.69 1.03 1.70
C GLY A 208 15.14 0.02 2.74
N GLY A 209 14.42 -0.07 3.87
CA GLY A 209 14.60 -1.11 4.89
C GLY A 209 16.00 -1.26 5.54
N LEU A 210 16.91 -0.31 5.32
CA LEU A 210 18.30 -0.40 5.75
C LEU A 210 18.51 0.00 7.22
N GLY A 211 19.16 -0.89 7.97
CA GLY A 211 19.51 -0.71 9.38
C GLY A 211 20.52 -1.76 9.86
N PRO A 212 20.87 -1.81 11.16
CA PRO A 212 21.88 -2.73 11.69
C PRO A 212 21.66 -4.23 11.44
N ALA A 213 20.43 -4.66 11.12
CA ALA A 213 20.11 -6.04 10.77
C ALA A 213 20.30 -6.37 9.27
N THR A 214 20.11 -5.39 8.38
CA THR A 214 20.09 -5.56 6.91
C THR A 214 21.36 -5.07 6.23
N ILE A 215 22.08 -4.12 6.84
CA ILE A 215 23.34 -3.54 6.34
C ILE A 215 24.39 -4.60 5.98
N ASP A 216 24.48 -5.67 6.76
CA ASP A 216 25.43 -6.75 6.54
C ASP A 216 25.25 -7.42 5.17
N GLN A 217 24.01 -7.49 4.67
CA GLN A 217 23.66 -8.10 3.38
C GLN A 217 23.98 -7.15 2.21
N ALA A 218 23.54 -5.89 2.29
CA ALA A 218 23.82 -4.87 1.28
C ALA A 218 25.33 -4.63 1.10
N ALA A 219 26.07 -4.65 2.22
CA ALA A 219 27.52 -4.51 2.21
C ALA A 219 28.27 -5.75 1.69
N ASP A 220 27.77 -6.97 1.89
CA ASP A 220 28.35 -8.18 1.28
C ASP A 220 28.06 -8.23 -0.23
N ALA A 221 26.90 -7.74 -0.68
CA ALA A 221 26.57 -7.56 -2.10
C ALA A 221 27.41 -6.45 -2.78
N GLY A 222 27.90 -5.49 -1.99
CA GLY A 222 28.86 -4.47 -2.42
C GLY A 222 28.34 -3.03 -2.49
N ALA A 223 27.23 -2.71 -1.84
CA ALA A 223 26.81 -1.32 -1.62
C ALA A 223 27.88 -0.56 -0.81
N ASN A 224 28.14 0.70 -1.16
CA ASN A 224 29.06 1.57 -0.40
C ASN A 224 28.44 2.91 0.02
N VAL A 225 27.32 3.29 -0.59
CA VAL A 225 26.45 4.38 -0.14
C VAL A 225 25.21 3.76 0.48
N ILE A 226 24.83 4.20 1.68
CA ILE A 226 23.84 3.53 2.53
C ILE A 226 22.82 4.55 3.00
N VAL A 227 21.59 4.46 2.47
CA VAL A 227 20.47 5.28 2.93
C VAL A 227 19.79 4.60 4.10
N ALA A 228 19.60 5.31 5.21
CA ALA A 228 19.00 4.76 6.43
C ALA A 228 18.22 5.84 7.18
N GLY A 229 16.92 5.97 6.86
CA GLY A 229 16.01 6.92 7.51
C GLY A 229 15.64 6.50 8.94
N SER A 230 14.52 5.77 9.11
CA SER A 230 13.96 5.42 10.42
C SER A 230 14.95 4.75 11.37
N ALA A 231 15.85 3.89 10.85
CA ALA A 231 16.88 3.23 11.63
C ALA A 231 17.87 4.21 12.31
N VAL A 232 18.07 5.41 11.76
CA VAL A 232 18.92 6.47 12.34
C VAL A 232 18.07 7.48 13.12
N PHE A 233 16.96 7.97 12.57
CA PHE A 233 16.18 9.05 13.20
C PHE A 233 15.33 8.59 14.40
N ALA A 234 14.86 7.33 14.43
CA ALA A 234 14.17 6.77 15.60
C ALA A 234 15.13 6.13 16.63
N ALA A 235 16.45 6.18 16.41
CA ALA A 235 17.43 5.58 17.30
C ALA A 235 17.61 6.38 18.60
N LYS A 236 17.78 5.68 19.72
CA LYS A 236 18.14 6.29 21.02
C LYS A 236 19.54 6.89 21.01
N ASP A 237 20.44 6.35 20.19
CA ASP A 237 21.72 6.95 19.84
C ASP A 237 21.95 6.80 18.32
N PRO A 238 21.62 7.84 17.53
CA PRO A 238 21.85 7.84 16.08
C PRO A 238 23.34 7.74 15.71
N ALA A 239 24.26 8.21 16.56
CA ALA A 239 25.70 8.15 16.31
C ALA A 239 26.22 6.70 16.44
N GLU A 240 25.72 5.94 17.42
CA GLU A 240 26.02 4.50 17.54
C GLU A 240 25.51 3.73 16.31
N VAL A 241 24.30 4.02 15.81
CA VAL A 241 23.78 3.39 14.59
C VAL A 241 24.63 3.75 13.37
N ILE A 242 24.89 5.04 13.12
CA ILE A 242 25.73 5.48 11.98
C ILE A 242 27.12 4.84 12.04
N ALA A 243 27.74 4.77 13.23
CA ALA A 243 29.02 4.10 13.44
C ALA A 243 28.95 2.59 13.19
N THR A 244 27.83 1.93 13.53
CA THR A 244 27.60 0.50 13.31
C THR A 244 27.43 0.18 11.83
N LEU A 245 26.59 0.96 11.12
CA LEU A 245 26.41 0.84 9.67
C LEU A 245 27.75 0.97 8.95
N ARG A 246 28.51 2.04 9.24
CA ARG A 246 29.82 2.31 8.65
C ARG A 246 30.82 1.17 8.91
N GLN A 247 30.91 0.67 10.14
CA GLN A 247 31.79 -0.44 10.50
C GLN A 247 31.46 -1.74 9.76
N SER A 248 30.18 -1.99 9.44
CA SER A 248 29.80 -3.17 8.65
C SER A 248 30.35 -3.10 7.23
N VAL A 249 30.19 -1.95 6.56
CA VAL A 249 30.69 -1.72 5.19
C VAL A 249 32.22 -1.71 5.13
N ASP A 250 32.90 -0.95 6.02
CA ASP A 250 34.37 -0.86 6.06
C ASP A 250 35.02 -2.26 6.21
N LYS A 251 34.46 -3.08 7.10
CA LYS A 251 34.86 -4.48 7.37
C LYS A 251 34.73 -5.40 6.14
N ARG A 252 33.86 -5.05 5.18
CA ARG A 252 33.57 -5.84 3.97
C ARG A 252 34.36 -5.33 2.77
N ASN A 253 34.45 -4.01 2.59
CA ASN A 253 35.38 -3.37 1.65
C ASN A 253 36.82 -3.86 1.87
N GLY A 254 37.28 -3.94 3.12
CA GLY A 254 38.60 -4.50 3.46
C GLY A 254 38.78 -5.99 3.14
N ARG A 255 37.70 -6.78 3.07
CA ARG A 255 37.74 -8.20 2.62
C ARG A 255 37.79 -8.31 1.11
N LEU A 256 37.04 -7.47 0.39
CA LEU A 256 37.02 -7.44 -1.08
C LEU A 256 38.39 -7.07 -1.65
N GLN A 257 39.05 -6.06 -1.09
CA GLN A 257 40.42 -5.69 -1.49
C GLN A 257 41.43 -6.84 -1.30
N ALA A 258 41.31 -7.63 -0.24
CA ALA A 258 42.21 -8.75 0.03
C ALA A 258 42.11 -9.91 -1.00
N GLN A 259 41.02 -9.97 -1.78
CA GLN A 259 40.84 -10.99 -2.82
C GLN A 259 41.36 -10.56 -4.20
N LEU A 260 41.67 -9.27 -4.41
CA LEU A 260 41.90 -8.69 -5.75
C LEU A 260 43.38 -8.62 -6.19
N VAL A 261 44.30 -9.29 -5.48
CA VAL A 261 45.75 -9.19 -5.75
C VAL A 261 46.16 -9.93 -7.03
N VAL A 262 46.64 -9.19 -8.04
CA VAL A 262 47.06 -9.71 -9.35
C VAL A 262 48.58 -9.80 -9.47
N GLU A 263 49.12 -10.99 -9.77
CA GLU A 263 50.47 -11.14 -10.33
C GLU A 263 50.46 -10.81 -11.83
N VAL A 264 51.47 -10.07 -12.29
CA VAL A 264 51.65 -9.70 -13.71
C VAL A 264 52.85 -10.46 -14.26
N ASP A 265 52.68 -11.15 -15.39
CA ASP A 265 53.79 -11.85 -16.04
C ASP A 265 54.72 -10.91 -16.83
N ALA A 266 55.83 -11.45 -17.34
CA ALA A 266 56.86 -10.67 -18.01
C ALA A 266 56.48 -10.18 -19.43
N GLU A 267 55.31 -10.55 -19.95
CA GLU A 267 54.86 -10.21 -21.30
C GLU A 267 53.62 -9.28 -21.32
N GLY A 268 53.01 -9.03 -20.15
CA GLY A 268 52.07 -7.93 -19.95
C GLY A 268 50.62 -8.25 -20.34
N ALA A 269 50.24 -9.52 -20.40
CA ALA A 269 48.86 -9.94 -20.62
C ALA A 269 48.12 -10.15 -19.29
N HIS A 270 46.97 -9.49 -19.11
CA HIS A 270 46.12 -9.70 -17.94
C HIS A 270 45.38 -11.04 -18.03
N VAL A 271 45.82 -12.04 -17.27
CA VAL A 271 45.20 -13.39 -17.23
C VAL A 271 44.62 -13.66 -15.85
N TYR A 272 43.31 -13.44 -15.70
CA TYR A 272 42.58 -13.79 -14.48
C TYR A 272 42.61 -15.31 -14.22
N ARG A 273 43.11 -15.71 -13.04
CA ARG A 273 43.02 -17.07 -12.50
C ARG A 273 42.75 -17.01 -11.00
N PRO A 274 41.89 -17.88 -10.45
CA PRO A 274 41.68 -17.96 -9.01
C PRO A 274 42.94 -18.50 -8.31
N VAL A 275 43.34 -17.84 -7.22
CA VAL A 275 44.46 -18.29 -6.38
C VAL A 275 44.07 -19.59 -5.67
N ARG A 276 44.73 -20.70 -6.04
CA ARG A 276 44.61 -21.95 -5.27
C ARG A 276 45.36 -21.80 -3.94
N GLY A 277 44.64 -21.87 -2.82
CA GLY A 277 45.23 -21.80 -1.49
C GLY A 277 46.30 -22.87 -1.27
N VAL A 278 47.50 -22.44 -0.89
CA VAL A 278 48.58 -23.34 -0.44
C VAL A 278 48.43 -23.57 1.06
N GLY A 279 47.81 -24.70 1.42
CA GLY A 279 47.81 -25.14 2.82
C GLY A 279 49.18 -25.71 3.22
N ASN A 280 49.64 -25.35 4.41
CA ASN A 280 50.59 -26.14 5.20
C ASN A 280 50.48 -25.75 6.68
N ALA A 281 50.42 -26.74 7.57
CA ALA A 281 50.34 -26.56 9.01
C ALA A 281 51.70 -26.84 9.68
N ILE A 282 51.93 -26.25 10.86
CA ILE A 282 52.94 -26.69 11.85
C ILE A 282 52.31 -26.60 13.24
N ASP A 283 52.67 -27.55 14.10
CA ASP A 283 51.96 -27.96 15.32
C ASP A 283 52.01 -27.01 16.54
N ALA A 284 51.07 -27.24 17.47
CA ALA A 284 51.41 -27.43 18.88
C ALA A 284 50.38 -28.31 19.65
N ASP A 285 50.84 -29.49 20.07
CA ASP A 285 50.56 -30.25 21.31
C ASP A 285 49.82 -29.54 22.49
N GLU A 286 49.11 -30.21 23.42
CA GLU A 286 48.58 -31.59 23.55
C GLU A 286 47.72 -31.69 24.86
N ARG A 287 46.95 -32.78 25.04
CA ARG A 287 46.50 -33.41 26.33
C ARG A 287 45.43 -32.77 27.26
N THR A 288 44.50 -33.65 27.67
CA THR A 288 43.87 -33.84 29.02
C THR A 288 42.99 -32.72 29.62
N ASP A 289 41.91 -33.01 30.36
CA ASP A 289 41.30 -34.31 30.71
C ASP A 289 39.78 -34.20 30.96
N ALA A 290 39.12 -35.35 31.12
CA ALA A 290 37.66 -35.48 31.15
C ALA A 290 37.00 -35.41 32.56
N MET A 291 35.65 -35.27 32.54
CA MET A 291 34.68 -35.53 33.62
C MET A 291 34.61 -34.56 34.82
N GLY A 292 33.39 -34.13 35.16
CA GLY A 292 33.08 -33.32 36.35
C GLY A 292 31.61 -32.89 36.43
N ASP A 293 30.72 -33.78 36.85
CA ASP A 293 29.30 -33.51 37.13
C ASP A 293 29.09 -32.90 38.54
N ALA A 294 27.86 -32.42 38.82
CA ALA A 294 27.26 -32.00 40.09
C ALA A 294 27.11 -30.49 40.38
N SER A 295 25.96 -29.94 39.94
CA SER A 295 24.87 -29.36 40.76
C SER A 295 25.11 -28.48 42.01
N HIS A 296 24.12 -27.62 42.30
CA HIS A 296 23.94 -26.77 43.49
C HIS A 296 24.85 -25.53 43.55
N SER A 297 24.47 -24.34 44.05
CA SER A 297 23.22 -23.56 44.23
C SER A 297 23.44 -22.60 45.41
N LEU A 298 22.73 -21.47 45.43
CA LEU A 298 22.85 -20.36 46.40
C LEU A 298 24.17 -19.55 46.28
N ASP A 299 24.29 -18.25 46.53
CA ASP A 299 23.44 -17.05 46.76
C ASP A 299 24.16 -16.17 47.83
N ILE A 300 24.04 -14.84 47.75
CA ILE A 300 24.70 -13.82 48.62
C ILE A 300 26.26 -13.77 48.42
N GLY A 301 26.98 -12.64 48.45
CA GLY A 301 26.62 -11.22 48.57
C GLY A 301 27.83 -10.38 49.07
N ASP A 302 27.65 -9.06 49.16
CA ASP A 302 28.54 -8.03 49.77
C ASP A 302 29.99 -7.79 49.23
N ARG A 303 30.12 -6.63 48.56
CA ARG A 303 30.94 -5.45 48.95
C ARG A 303 32.41 -5.60 49.43
N ALA A 304 33.28 -4.99 48.60
CA ALA A 304 34.13 -3.82 48.90
C ALA A 304 35.40 -3.91 49.80
N GLU A 305 36.45 -3.25 49.28
CA GLU A 305 37.61 -2.60 49.94
C GLU A 305 38.55 -3.39 50.87
N ASP A 306 39.85 -3.40 50.50
CA ASP A 306 40.94 -3.18 51.47
C ASP A 306 42.19 -2.57 50.79
N VAL A 307 43.00 -1.77 51.51
CA VAL A 307 44.15 -1.01 50.96
C VAL A 307 45.37 -1.07 51.90
N ALA A 308 46.50 -1.58 51.42
CA ALA A 308 47.67 -1.91 52.27
C ALA A 308 49.05 -1.35 51.81
N CYS A 309 49.32 -0.11 52.22
CA CYS A 309 50.59 0.39 52.80
C CYS A 309 51.98 0.09 52.15
N VAL A 310 52.51 1.10 51.43
CA VAL A 310 53.83 1.76 51.62
C VAL A 310 55.13 0.94 51.87
N ARG A 311 56.14 1.17 51.01
CA ARG A 311 57.54 1.37 51.41
C ARG A 311 58.24 2.38 50.48
N ALA A 312 59.21 3.14 50.99
CA ALA A 312 59.78 4.32 50.32
C ALA A 312 61.31 4.41 50.42
N ARG A 313 61.95 5.20 49.52
CA ARG A 313 62.99 6.23 49.82
C ARG A 313 63.62 6.86 48.56
N HIS A 314 64.08 8.11 48.71
CA HIS A 314 64.87 8.92 47.76
C HIS A 314 64.12 9.30 46.46
N GLU A 315 63.62 10.53 46.23
CA GLU A 315 64.07 11.88 46.66
C GLU A 315 65.49 12.23 46.14
N PRO A 316 65.80 13.46 45.67
CA PRO A 316 65.01 14.70 45.80
C PRO A 316 64.82 15.57 44.53
N SER A 317 63.61 16.14 44.40
CA SER A 317 63.33 17.58 44.14
C SER A 317 63.84 18.28 42.85
N PRO A 318 63.30 19.47 42.48
CA PRO A 318 62.22 20.23 43.12
C PRO A 318 61.07 20.65 42.14
N GLY A 319 60.02 21.29 42.67
CA GLY A 319 59.33 22.40 41.98
C GLY A 319 59.84 23.72 42.59
N PRO A 320 58.99 24.68 42.93
CA PRO A 320 57.77 25.14 42.28
C PRO A 320 58.09 26.45 41.53
N ASP A 321 57.18 27.42 41.59
CA ASP A 321 57.36 28.86 41.33
C ASP A 321 57.59 29.34 39.87
N GLU A 322 56.77 30.29 39.46
CA GLU A 322 56.70 30.88 38.12
C GLU A 322 57.70 32.05 37.97
N ALA A 323 58.70 31.95 37.07
CA ALA A 323 59.42 33.13 36.53
C ALA A 323 60.37 32.79 35.36
N GLY A 324 60.44 33.70 34.38
CA GLY A 324 61.48 33.73 33.33
C GLY A 324 61.23 32.79 32.14
N GLU A 325 61.76 33.06 30.93
CA GLU A 325 62.63 34.17 30.51
C GLU A 325 62.35 34.63 29.05
N VAL A 326 62.40 35.96 28.87
CA VAL A 326 63.17 36.67 27.81
C VAL A 326 62.65 36.75 26.35
N LEU A 327 62.40 38.00 25.94
CA LEU A 327 62.64 38.67 24.65
C LEU A 327 62.53 37.85 23.33
N GLY A 328 61.63 38.16 22.39
CA GLY A 328 60.63 39.23 22.36
C GLY A 328 61.19 40.64 22.05
N GLU A 329 60.99 41.11 20.82
CA GLU A 329 61.01 42.53 20.45
C GLU A 329 59.73 42.88 19.66
N GLU A 330 59.14 44.06 19.76
CA GLU A 330 58.77 44.82 20.96
C GLU A 330 57.79 45.93 20.51
N LEU A 331 56.77 46.27 21.32
CA LEU A 331 56.51 47.63 21.83
C LEU A 331 55.12 47.78 22.51
N ARG A 332 55.18 48.09 23.81
CA ARG A 332 54.41 49.15 24.51
C ARG A 332 52.88 49.10 24.76
N VAL A 333 52.59 49.21 26.06
CA VAL A 333 51.69 50.20 26.71
C VAL A 333 50.18 49.90 26.75
N SER A 334 49.79 49.31 27.89
CA SER A 334 48.63 49.61 28.75
C SER A 334 47.53 50.59 28.29
N SER A 335 46.25 50.26 28.53
CA SER A 335 45.41 50.84 29.60
C SER A 335 43.89 50.78 29.32
N VAL A 336 43.11 50.45 30.37
CA VAL A 336 41.72 50.90 30.66
C VAL A 336 40.68 50.94 29.52
N GLY A 337 39.91 49.84 29.41
CA GLY A 337 38.46 49.78 29.73
C GLY A 337 37.40 50.61 28.96
N GLY A 338 36.19 50.05 28.89
CA GLY A 338 34.94 50.78 28.57
C GLY A 338 34.30 50.49 27.22
N ALA A 339 32.98 50.32 27.22
CA ALA A 339 32.06 50.56 26.10
C ALA A 339 31.27 51.87 26.38
N PRO A 340 30.41 52.44 25.49
CA PRO A 340 30.14 52.22 24.06
C PRO A 340 30.53 53.52 23.26
N PRO A 341 29.90 54.04 22.17
CA PRO A 341 28.83 53.53 21.27
C PRO A 341 29.00 53.80 19.73
N LEU A 342 27.99 53.32 18.99
CA LEU A 342 27.40 53.81 17.72
C LEU A 342 27.79 55.23 17.20
N LYS A 343 28.07 55.38 15.89
CA LYS A 343 27.26 56.12 14.86
C LYS A 343 28.01 56.47 13.56
N ASP A 344 27.25 56.42 12.44
CA ASP A 344 27.09 57.33 11.29
C ASP A 344 28.22 58.32 10.87
N GLN A 345 28.49 58.65 9.59
CA GLN A 345 28.11 58.15 8.24
C GLN A 345 28.97 58.83 7.13
N VAL A 346 29.36 58.09 6.07
CA VAL A 346 29.46 58.43 4.61
C VAL A 346 30.28 59.66 4.10
N VAL A 347 30.91 59.57 2.90
CA VAL A 347 30.80 60.50 1.72
C VAL A 347 31.99 60.37 0.71
N THR A 348 31.67 59.79 -0.47
CA THR A 348 32.10 60.05 -1.89
C THR A 348 33.54 60.46 -2.29
N LEU A 349 34.01 60.21 -3.53
CA LEU A 349 33.64 59.30 -4.64
C LEU A 349 34.90 59.06 -5.49
N GLY A 350 35.00 57.92 -6.19
CA GLY A 350 36.29 57.46 -6.83
C GLY A 350 37.26 57.40 -9.65
N GLU A 351 36.73 57.24 -10.91
CA GLU A 351 35.46 57.24 -11.66
C GLU A 351 34.85 55.87 -12.04
N VAL A 352 35.40 54.65 -12.04
CA VAL A 352 36.70 53.97 -11.76
C VAL A 352 37.99 54.78 -11.57
N ASP A 353 38.71 54.69 -10.44
CA ASP A 353 38.40 53.90 -9.22
C ASP A 353 37.11 54.41 -8.50
N PRO A 354 36.96 55.71 -8.18
CA PRO A 354 38.36 56.96 -7.68
C PRO A 354 38.94 56.69 -6.28
N GLY A 355 39.81 57.58 -5.82
CA GLY A 355 40.49 57.40 -4.53
C GLY A 355 39.61 57.62 -3.28
N GLY A 356 38.99 56.55 -2.76
CA GLY A 356 38.99 56.25 -1.31
C GLY A 356 37.75 56.51 -0.44
N ASN A 357 37.94 56.18 0.85
CA ASN A 357 37.16 56.47 2.08
C ASN A 357 35.91 55.61 2.45
N VAL A 358 36.09 54.88 3.58
CA VAL A 358 35.19 54.58 4.73
C VAL A 358 33.67 54.81 4.61
N GLY A 359 32.86 53.81 5.00
CA GLY A 359 31.41 53.92 5.21
C GLY A 359 30.82 52.85 6.16
N LEU A 360 29.66 53.12 6.75
CA LEU A 360 28.97 52.28 7.76
C LEU A 360 27.59 51.81 7.24
N MET A 361 27.11 50.64 7.69
CA MET A 361 25.72 50.19 7.48
C MET A 361 24.79 50.83 8.54
N VAL A 362 23.61 51.31 8.12
CA VAL A 362 22.58 51.88 9.02
C VAL A 362 21.19 51.41 8.56
N ASN A 363 20.32 51.14 9.53
CA ASN A 363 18.98 50.56 9.34
C ASN A 363 17.91 51.67 9.15
N GLY A 364 16.87 51.41 8.34
CA GLY A 364 15.80 52.38 8.01
C GLY A 364 14.59 51.69 7.39
N ARG A 365 13.39 52.26 7.56
CA ARG A 365 12.11 51.67 7.16
C ARG A 365 11.31 52.58 6.21
N ASP A 366 10.22 52.00 5.71
CA ASP A 366 8.96 52.62 5.25
C ASP A 366 8.97 53.39 3.91
N ASN A 367 7.99 53.01 3.07
CA ASN A 367 7.29 53.69 1.96
C ASN A 367 7.97 54.83 1.17
N ASP A 368 8.00 54.71 -0.17
CA ASP A 368 6.92 55.28 -1.03
C ASP A 368 7.08 54.94 -2.54
N VAL A 369 6.01 55.16 -3.31
CA VAL A 369 5.88 54.89 -4.76
C VAL A 369 6.30 56.11 -5.60
N VAL A 370 6.82 55.90 -6.83
CA VAL A 370 6.48 56.61 -8.11
C VAL A 370 7.53 56.36 -9.21
N ALA A 371 7.06 56.07 -10.43
CA ALA A 371 7.89 55.85 -11.62
C ALA A 371 8.19 57.12 -12.44
N ARG A 372 9.19 57.07 -13.35
CA ARG A 372 9.09 57.67 -14.70
C ARG A 372 10.20 57.27 -15.68
N THR A 373 10.00 57.66 -16.94
CA THR A 373 10.58 57.09 -18.17
C THR A 373 11.37 58.08 -19.05
N GLU A 374 12.27 57.51 -19.87
CA GLU A 374 12.58 57.88 -21.27
C GLU A 374 13.43 59.11 -21.70
N THR A 375 13.90 58.99 -22.97
CA THR A 375 14.55 59.94 -23.90
C THR A 375 16.08 60.16 -23.77
N GLY A 376 16.88 60.19 -24.86
CA GLY A 376 16.62 59.85 -26.29
C GLY A 376 17.74 60.32 -27.27
N ALA A 377 17.67 59.90 -28.55
CA ALA A 377 18.47 60.35 -29.74
C ALA A 377 19.98 59.95 -29.81
N SER A 378 20.64 59.76 -30.98
CA SER A 378 20.22 59.80 -32.42
C SER A 378 21.17 59.11 -33.42
N GLU A 379 20.60 58.63 -34.56
CA GLU A 379 21.21 58.22 -35.87
C GLU A 379 22.08 56.92 -35.94
N GLY A 380 22.17 56.21 -37.08
CA GLY A 380 21.44 56.39 -38.35
C GLY A 380 21.96 55.62 -39.60
N ILE A 381 21.26 55.78 -40.73
CA ILE A 381 21.61 55.49 -42.16
C ILE A 381 21.60 54.02 -42.71
N ARG A 382 20.50 53.71 -43.45
CA ARG A 382 20.29 52.75 -44.58
C ARG A 382 20.30 51.22 -44.33
N GLU A 383 19.54 50.39 -45.05
CA GLU A 383 18.54 50.59 -46.15
C GLU A 383 17.38 49.55 -45.96
N VAL A 384 16.10 49.95 -45.94
CA VAL A 384 15.07 49.87 -47.05
C VAL A 384 14.74 48.42 -47.48
N ALA A 385 13.48 47.95 -47.59
CA ALA A 385 12.13 48.54 -47.66
C ALA A 385 11.12 47.68 -46.82
N GLN A 386 10.00 48.17 -46.25
CA GLN A 386 8.81 48.84 -46.85
C GLN A 386 8.01 47.94 -47.84
N GLN A 387 6.68 47.90 -47.87
CA GLN A 387 5.59 48.45 -47.02
C GLN A 387 4.26 47.77 -47.40
N LEU A 388 3.12 48.28 -46.88
CA LEU A 388 1.72 47.90 -47.18
C LEU A 388 1.23 46.63 -46.46
N GLY A 389 -0.01 46.56 -45.93
CA GLY A 389 -0.98 47.65 -45.72
C GLY A 389 -2.44 47.19 -45.82
N GLY A 390 -3.17 47.23 -44.70
CA GLY A 390 -4.54 46.69 -44.58
C GLY A 390 -4.57 45.17 -44.39
N GLY A 391 -5.57 44.56 -43.76
CA GLY A 391 -6.73 45.14 -43.07
C GLY A 391 -8.07 44.89 -43.76
N ARG A 392 -8.72 43.78 -43.39
CA ARG A 392 -10.18 43.50 -43.43
C ARG A 392 -10.45 42.15 -42.76
N ALA A 393 -11.65 42.00 -42.21
CA ALA A 393 -12.26 40.69 -41.94
C ALA A 393 -13.18 40.32 -43.11
N GLU A 394 -13.55 39.05 -43.21
CA GLU A 394 -14.89 38.54 -43.56
C GLU A 394 -14.89 37.00 -43.44
N ASP A 395 -16.03 36.45 -43.03
CA ASP A 395 -16.20 35.03 -42.66
C ASP A 395 -16.60 34.13 -43.85
N ASP A 396 -16.65 32.83 -43.59
CA ASP A 396 -17.29 31.74 -44.37
C ASP A 396 -16.89 31.51 -45.84
N LEU A 397 -16.62 30.23 -46.17
CA LEU A 397 -17.53 29.43 -47.03
C LEU A 397 -16.99 27.99 -47.28
N VAL A 398 -17.74 27.01 -46.74
CA VAL A 398 -18.28 25.82 -47.44
C VAL A 398 -17.39 25.07 -48.46
N GLY A 399 -17.14 23.78 -48.20
CA GLY A 399 -16.71 22.81 -49.20
C GLY A 399 -17.85 21.91 -49.71
N ALA A 400 -17.67 21.27 -50.87
CA ALA A 400 -18.35 20.03 -51.29
C ALA A 400 -17.82 19.49 -52.65
N ARG A 401 -17.99 18.17 -52.86
CA ARG A 401 -17.96 17.40 -54.12
C ARG A 401 -16.59 16.93 -54.69
N ILE A 402 -16.50 15.75 -55.32
CA ILE A 402 -17.16 14.43 -55.15
C ILE A 402 -16.38 13.42 -56.01
N ASP A 403 -16.54 12.14 -55.67
CA ASP A 403 -15.90 10.89 -56.11
C ASP A 403 -15.85 10.58 -57.62
N GLU A 404 -14.91 9.68 -57.99
CA GLU A 404 -15.27 8.38 -58.60
C GLU A 404 -14.14 7.34 -58.36
N ALA A 405 -14.46 6.03 -58.37
CA ALA A 405 -13.63 4.97 -57.78
C ALA A 405 -13.32 3.78 -58.72
N ARG A 406 -12.66 2.73 -58.16
CA ARG A 406 -12.17 1.44 -58.74
C ARG A 406 -10.72 1.52 -59.29
N THR A 407 -9.85 0.49 -59.17
CA THR A 407 -10.01 -0.96 -58.86
C THR A 407 -8.83 -1.53 -58.05
N GLY A 408 -9.05 -2.61 -57.27
CA GLY A 408 -8.09 -3.73 -57.16
C GLY A 408 -7.53 -4.05 -55.76
N ASP A 409 -7.48 -5.35 -55.43
CA ASP A 409 -6.95 -5.90 -54.17
C ASP A 409 -5.41 -5.97 -54.12
N VAL A 410 -4.83 -5.69 -52.95
CA VAL A 410 -3.72 -6.47 -52.34
C VAL A 410 -3.89 -6.42 -50.83
N GLY A 411 -3.65 -7.53 -50.12
CA GLY A 411 -3.73 -7.59 -48.66
C GLY A 411 -2.50 -8.20 -47.98
N CYS A 412 -2.13 -7.57 -46.86
CA CYS A 412 -1.51 -8.15 -45.66
C CYS A 412 0.00 -8.46 -45.59
N VAL A 413 0.46 -8.50 -44.32
CA VAL A 413 1.72 -9.00 -43.72
C VAL A 413 3.02 -8.20 -43.93
N VAL A 414 3.56 -7.75 -42.80
CA VAL A 414 4.94 -7.25 -42.59
C VAL A 414 5.82 -8.40 -42.09
N ALA A 415 6.96 -8.69 -42.72
CA ALA A 415 8.02 -9.52 -42.14
C ALA A 415 9.38 -9.42 -42.87
N LEU A 416 10.45 -9.09 -42.12
CA LEU A 416 11.89 -9.43 -42.35
C LEU A 416 12.55 -8.93 -43.67
N GLY A 417 13.87 -8.75 -43.77
CA GLY A 417 14.96 -8.92 -42.79
C GLY A 417 16.19 -8.09 -43.19
N GLY A 418 17.31 -8.23 -42.45
CA GLY A 418 18.46 -7.30 -42.54
C GLY A 418 19.58 -7.64 -43.53
N LEU A 419 20.67 -6.87 -43.40
CA LEU A 419 21.95 -6.89 -44.15
C LEU A 419 21.92 -6.44 -45.62
N LEU A 420 22.69 -5.39 -45.93
CA LEU A 420 23.99 -5.60 -46.59
C LEU A 420 24.93 -4.36 -46.56
N THR A 421 26.20 -4.64 -46.80
CA THR A 421 27.36 -3.74 -46.81
C THR A 421 27.35 -2.69 -47.94
N ASP A 422 28.12 -1.61 -47.77
CA ASP A 422 28.58 -0.73 -48.86
C ASP A 422 29.07 -1.53 -50.08
N GLY A 423 28.38 -1.38 -51.23
CA GLY A 423 28.52 -2.31 -52.37
C GLY A 423 28.35 -1.73 -53.79
N VAL A 424 27.95 -0.45 -53.93
CA VAL A 424 28.02 0.36 -55.17
C VAL A 424 27.11 -0.03 -56.36
N ARG A 425 26.04 0.78 -56.58
CA ARG A 425 25.28 1.01 -57.86
C ARG A 425 24.45 -0.19 -58.42
N CYS A 426 23.32 -0.02 -59.13
CA CYS A 426 22.66 1.14 -59.75
C CYS A 426 21.16 0.87 -60.08
N ALA A 427 20.35 1.93 -60.15
CA ALA A 427 19.14 2.14 -60.99
C ALA A 427 17.93 1.16 -61.03
N GLU A 428 16.80 1.64 -60.47
CA GLU A 428 15.45 1.80 -61.10
C GLU A 428 14.61 0.62 -61.67
N LEU A 429 13.27 0.86 -61.66
CA LEU A 429 12.16 0.29 -62.47
C LEU A 429 11.48 -1.05 -62.05
N ASP A 430 10.40 -0.87 -61.28
CA ASP A 430 9.01 -1.27 -61.57
C ASP A 430 8.60 -2.69 -62.04
N VAL A 431 7.76 -3.30 -61.19
CA VAL A 431 6.40 -3.82 -61.49
C VAL A 431 6.18 -4.68 -62.74
N CYS A 432 5.98 -5.99 -62.53
CA CYS A 432 4.69 -6.66 -62.81
C CYS A 432 4.68 -8.11 -62.30
N GLY A 433 3.58 -8.54 -61.67
CA GLY A 433 3.41 -9.91 -61.15
C GLY A 433 2.85 -10.92 -62.16
N GLY A 434 2.58 -12.14 -61.69
CA GLY A 434 1.87 -13.17 -62.45
C GLY A 434 2.24 -14.60 -62.03
N GLU A 435 1.29 -15.32 -61.42
CA GLU A 435 1.33 -16.78 -61.34
C GLU A 435 1.11 -17.42 -62.73
N VAL A 436 1.36 -18.74 -62.85
CA VAL A 436 0.44 -19.77 -63.39
C VAL A 436 1.20 -21.00 -63.98
N VAL A 437 1.09 -22.12 -63.25
CA VAL A 437 0.86 -23.50 -63.74
C VAL A 437 1.86 -24.16 -64.73
N ALA A 438 2.74 -24.97 -64.12
CA ALA A 438 2.99 -26.41 -64.42
C ALA A 438 3.79 -26.91 -65.65
N ASP A 439 4.11 -28.22 -65.51
CA ASP A 439 4.54 -29.23 -66.50
C ASP A 439 5.93 -29.13 -67.19
N ARG A 440 6.90 -29.76 -66.49
CA ARG A 440 7.51 -31.07 -66.86
C ARG A 440 8.71 -31.17 -67.83
N VAL A 441 9.53 -32.19 -67.49
CA VAL A 441 10.39 -33.06 -68.34
C VAL A 441 11.84 -32.59 -68.63
N ASP A 442 12.76 -33.32 -67.98
CA ASP A 442 14.14 -33.72 -68.34
C ASP A 442 15.23 -32.62 -68.57
N ASP A 443 16.53 -32.82 -68.31
CA ASP A 443 17.29 -34.03 -67.91
C ASP A 443 18.48 -33.70 -66.96
N ALA A 444 19.19 -34.73 -66.48
CA ALA A 444 20.41 -34.80 -65.66
C ALA A 444 21.42 -33.62 -65.75
N ALA A 445 22.14 -33.23 -64.68
CA ALA A 445 23.11 -34.12 -64.02
C ALA A 445 23.71 -33.65 -62.67
N GLU A 446 23.96 -34.65 -61.80
CA GLU A 446 25.00 -34.79 -60.76
C GLU A 446 25.24 -33.74 -59.64
N ARG A 447 24.82 -34.15 -58.43
CA ARG A 447 25.55 -34.12 -57.13
C ARG A 447 25.89 -32.77 -56.46
N LEU A 448 25.13 -32.45 -55.41
CA LEU A 448 25.53 -32.63 -53.98
C LEU A 448 24.28 -32.34 -53.11
N ALA A 449 23.43 -33.33 -52.82
CA ALA A 449 23.58 -34.22 -51.65
C ALA A 449 23.62 -33.42 -50.32
N THR A 450 22.48 -32.92 -49.82
CA THR A 450 21.51 -33.58 -48.90
C THR A 450 21.99 -33.69 -47.44
N ALA A 451 21.18 -33.36 -46.42
CA ALA A 451 19.86 -32.71 -46.40
C ALA A 451 19.55 -32.17 -44.99
N SER A 452 18.54 -31.29 -44.88
CA SER A 452 18.02 -30.75 -43.61
C SER A 452 17.01 -31.68 -42.92
N VAL A 453 16.73 -31.39 -41.66
CA VAL A 453 15.60 -31.89 -40.86
C VAL A 453 14.27 -31.28 -41.35
N VAL A 454 13.17 -32.05 -41.29
CA VAL A 454 11.79 -31.60 -40.95
C VAL A 454 11.10 -32.77 -40.21
N GLU A 455 10.12 -32.48 -39.34
CA GLU A 455 9.17 -33.45 -38.76
C GLU A 455 8.20 -34.04 -39.84
N GLU A 456 7.25 -34.96 -39.62
CA GLU A 456 6.10 -34.95 -38.69
C GLU A 456 5.59 -36.36 -38.32
N ASP A 457 5.23 -36.49 -37.04
CA ASP A 457 4.01 -37.04 -36.43
C ASP A 457 3.23 -38.33 -36.84
N LEU A 458 2.62 -38.90 -35.78
CA LEU A 458 1.34 -39.65 -35.69
C LEU A 458 1.18 -41.17 -36.04
N VAL A 459 0.32 -41.79 -35.20
CA VAL A 459 -0.41 -43.09 -35.31
C VAL A 459 0.33 -44.43 -35.12
N LEU A 460 0.33 -44.87 -33.86
CA LEU A 460 -0.06 -46.21 -33.35
C LEU A 460 -0.05 -47.47 -34.26
N LEU A 461 0.68 -48.48 -33.75
CA LEU A 461 0.31 -49.91 -33.71
C LEU A 461 0.04 -50.68 -35.03
N GLU A 462 0.96 -51.61 -35.36
CA GLU A 462 0.59 -53.03 -35.42
C GLU A 462 1.78 -53.94 -35.02
N GLY A 463 1.51 -55.19 -34.63
CA GLY A 463 2.45 -56.02 -33.86
C GLY A 463 3.40 -56.90 -34.66
N GLY A 464 4.53 -57.28 -34.05
CA GLY A 464 5.50 -58.22 -34.60
C GLY A 464 6.56 -58.68 -33.60
N GLU A 465 6.31 -59.78 -32.89
CA GLU A 465 7.33 -60.44 -32.06
C GLU A 465 8.45 -61.04 -32.92
N LEU A 466 9.70 -61.00 -32.44
CA LEU A 466 10.62 -62.15 -32.42
C LEU A 466 11.98 -61.76 -31.78
N GLY A 467 12.29 -62.34 -30.62
CA GLY A 467 13.68 -62.56 -30.19
C GLY A 467 14.09 -64.00 -30.47
N PRO A 468 15.07 -64.57 -29.74
CA PRO A 468 16.18 -63.91 -29.04
C PRO A 468 17.54 -64.51 -29.46
N TYR A 469 18.66 -63.82 -29.19
CA TYR A 469 19.98 -64.47 -29.18
C TYR A 469 20.85 -63.98 -28.02
N LEU A 470 20.87 -64.77 -26.95
CA LEU A 470 21.94 -64.79 -25.96
C LEU A 470 23.11 -65.60 -26.54
N ILE A 471 24.32 -65.03 -26.48
CA ILE A 471 25.55 -65.81 -26.31
C ILE A 471 26.30 -65.19 -25.14
N ASP A 472 26.57 -66.01 -24.14
CA ASP A 472 27.20 -65.62 -22.89
C ASP A 472 28.74 -65.68 -23.00
N ALA A 473 29.42 -64.86 -22.21
CA ALA A 473 30.88 -64.79 -22.14
C ALA A 473 31.32 -64.19 -20.79
N GLU A 474 31.09 -64.94 -19.71
CA GLU A 474 31.57 -64.60 -18.36
C GLU A 474 33.09 -64.35 -18.31
N GLY A 475 33.51 -63.50 -17.36
CA GLY A 475 34.86 -63.57 -16.80
C GLY A 475 35.77 -62.38 -17.05
N HIS A 476 35.47 -61.22 -16.46
CA HIS A 476 36.45 -60.52 -15.62
C HIS A 476 35.82 -59.38 -14.79
N ASP A 477 35.96 -59.43 -13.46
CA ASP A 477 35.68 -58.29 -12.57
C ASP A 477 36.62 -57.12 -12.90
N GLY A 478 36.08 -55.92 -13.14
CA GLY A 478 36.89 -54.85 -13.77
C GLY A 478 36.36 -53.42 -13.82
N ASN A 479 35.44 -53.00 -12.93
CA ASN A 479 35.14 -51.59 -12.63
C ASN A 479 35.06 -50.59 -13.82
N TRP A 480 34.02 -50.66 -14.66
CA TRP A 480 33.75 -49.64 -15.68
C TRP A 480 32.82 -48.50 -15.23
N ARG A 481 32.49 -48.41 -13.93
CA ARG A 481 31.69 -47.33 -13.31
C ARG A 481 32.54 -46.18 -12.72
N SER A 482 33.83 -46.16 -13.04
CA SER A 482 34.82 -45.22 -12.49
C SER A 482 35.35 -44.17 -13.50
N LEU A 483 35.16 -44.34 -14.81
CA LEU A 483 35.77 -43.43 -15.79
C LEU A 483 34.92 -42.19 -16.10
N CYS A 484 33.59 -42.29 -16.01
CA CYS A 484 32.67 -41.15 -16.17
C CYS A 484 32.33 -40.42 -14.85
N ARG A 485 33.24 -40.46 -13.86
CA ARG A 485 33.04 -39.79 -12.56
C ARG A 485 34.24 -38.94 -12.10
N HIS A 486 35.08 -38.53 -13.05
CA HIS A 486 36.31 -37.76 -12.79
C HIS A 486 36.44 -36.49 -13.67
N PHE A 487 35.31 -35.93 -14.12
CA PHE A 487 35.26 -34.67 -14.88
C PHE A 487 34.04 -33.77 -14.57
N CYS A 488 33.20 -34.16 -13.60
CA CYS A 488 32.02 -33.40 -13.15
C CYS A 488 32.04 -33.21 -11.63
N SER A 489 33.20 -32.85 -11.09
CA SER A 489 33.42 -32.29 -9.76
C SER A 489 34.55 -31.26 -9.88
N ASP A 490 34.67 -30.32 -8.94
CA ASP A 490 35.56 -29.14 -8.98
C ASP A 490 35.16 -27.97 -9.91
N LYS A 491 33.88 -27.55 -9.84
CA LYS A 491 33.53 -26.11 -9.97
C LYS A 491 32.48 -25.72 -8.94
N GLY A 492 32.92 -25.07 -7.86
CA GLY A 492 32.04 -24.45 -6.88
C GLY A 492 31.32 -23.24 -7.49
N ARG A 493 30.11 -23.46 -7.98
CA ARG A 493 29.09 -22.43 -8.23
C ARG A 493 27.89 -22.87 -7.41
N ALA A 494 27.46 -22.07 -6.44
CA ALA A 494 26.25 -22.34 -5.70
C ALA A 494 25.05 -22.16 -6.66
N THR A 495 24.60 -23.25 -7.27
CA THR A 495 23.23 -23.36 -7.72
C THR A 495 22.37 -23.48 -6.46
N VAL A 496 21.32 -22.66 -6.36
CA VAL A 496 20.25 -22.89 -5.39
C VAL A 496 19.78 -24.33 -5.55
N ASP A 497 19.79 -25.10 -4.47
CA ASP A 497 19.50 -26.53 -4.52
C ASP A 497 17.98 -26.71 -4.63
N VAL A 498 17.47 -26.71 -5.87
CA VAL A 498 16.06 -26.98 -6.17
C VAL A 498 15.78 -28.40 -5.72
N GLY A 499 15.19 -28.52 -4.52
CA GLY A 499 15.17 -29.74 -3.73
C GLY A 499 14.76 -30.97 -4.54
N VAL A 500 15.55 -32.04 -4.41
CA VAL A 500 15.31 -33.31 -5.14
C VAL A 500 13.84 -33.72 -4.96
N PRO A 501 13.06 -33.84 -6.06
CA PRO A 501 11.64 -34.16 -5.96
C PRO A 501 11.42 -35.43 -5.14
N LEU A 502 10.50 -35.37 -4.18
CA LEU A 502 10.16 -36.52 -3.33
C LEU A 502 9.79 -37.72 -4.21
N SER A 503 10.35 -38.88 -3.93
CA SER A 503 9.84 -40.09 -4.56
C SER A 503 8.39 -40.32 -4.14
N VAL A 504 7.58 -40.93 -5.01
CA VAL A 504 6.18 -41.28 -4.72
C VAL A 504 6.06 -42.01 -3.38
N ASP A 505 6.99 -42.93 -3.14
CA ASP A 505 7.13 -43.69 -1.90
C ASP A 505 7.35 -42.80 -0.66
N GLU A 506 8.05 -41.68 -0.76
CA GLU A 506 8.31 -40.75 0.34
C GLU A 506 7.18 -39.74 0.53
N ALA A 507 6.58 -39.26 -0.57
CA ALA A 507 5.39 -38.42 -0.53
C ALA A 507 4.22 -39.15 0.13
N GLN A 508 3.90 -40.38 -0.31
CA GLN A 508 2.77 -41.15 0.22
C GLN A 508 2.89 -41.45 1.72
N LYS A 509 4.11 -41.60 2.26
CA LYS A 509 4.36 -41.85 3.69
C LYS A 509 4.06 -40.63 4.59
N ARG A 510 3.88 -39.43 4.02
CA ARG A 510 3.54 -38.20 4.77
C ARG A 510 2.02 -37.99 4.93
N PHE A 511 1.21 -38.79 4.23
CA PHE A 511 -0.25 -38.80 4.29
C PHE A 511 -0.78 -40.04 5.02
N ARG A 512 -2.08 -40.07 5.34
CA ARG A 512 -2.69 -41.27 5.94
C ARG A 512 -2.52 -42.51 5.06
N ALA A 513 -2.38 -43.67 5.69
CA ALA A 513 -2.43 -44.95 5.00
C ALA A 513 -3.73 -45.10 4.20
N GLY A 514 -3.60 -45.50 2.92
CA GLY A 514 -4.73 -45.75 2.03
C GLY A 514 -5.32 -44.52 1.33
N LEU A 515 -4.84 -43.29 1.56
CA LEU A 515 -5.38 -42.07 0.91
C LEU A 515 -5.40 -42.20 -0.63
N PHE A 516 -4.29 -42.68 -1.19
CA PHE A 516 -4.08 -42.83 -2.64
C PHE A 516 -4.63 -44.14 -3.23
N GLU A 517 -5.37 -44.95 -2.45
CA GLU A 517 -6.05 -46.12 -3.01
C GLU A 517 -7.19 -45.69 -3.93
N LYS A 518 -7.28 -46.31 -5.12
CA LYS A 518 -8.27 -45.93 -6.13
C LYS A 518 -9.72 -45.84 -5.61
N PRO A 519 -10.25 -46.74 -4.76
CA PRO A 519 -11.61 -46.60 -4.23
C PRO A 519 -11.83 -45.36 -3.35
N VAL A 520 -10.77 -44.81 -2.75
CA VAL A 520 -10.82 -43.57 -1.95
C VAL A 520 -10.81 -42.35 -2.88
N LEU A 521 -9.96 -42.38 -3.91
CA LEU A 521 -9.92 -41.36 -4.97
C LEU A 521 -11.25 -41.29 -5.74
N ASP A 522 -11.74 -42.42 -6.25
CA ASP A 522 -13.02 -42.53 -6.97
C ASP A 522 -14.20 -41.99 -6.12
N ALA A 523 -14.14 -42.17 -4.78
CA ALA A 523 -15.14 -41.64 -3.85
C ALA A 523 -15.06 -40.12 -3.71
N TYR A 524 -13.87 -39.53 -3.52
CA TYR A 524 -13.73 -38.07 -3.41
C TYR A 524 -14.01 -37.35 -4.73
N THR A 525 -13.62 -37.90 -5.88
CA THR A 525 -14.03 -37.37 -7.20
C THR A 525 -15.56 -37.41 -7.35
N SER A 526 -16.23 -38.44 -6.84
CA SER A 526 -17.71 -38.54 -6.86
C SER A 526 -18.39 -37.55 -5.91
N GLU A 527 -17.82 -37.32 -4.73
CA GLU A 527 -18.29 -36.31 -3.76
C GLU A 527 -18.12 -34.89 -4.34
N TYR A 528 -16.93 -34.57 -4.84
CA TYR A 528 -16.65 -33.30 -5.50
C TYR A 528 -17.60 -33.04 -6.66
N ALA A 529 -17.77 -34.02 -7.58
CA ALA A 529 -18.67 -33.91 -8.72
C ALA A 529 -20.15 -33.70 -8.32
N SER A 530 -20.59 -34.20 -7.16
CA SER A 530 -21.97 -34.06 -6.67
C SER A 530 -22.20 -32.91 -5.68
N SER A 531 -21.14 -32.26 -5.20
CA SER A 531 -21.18 -31.15 -4.24
C SER A 531 -21.83 -29.86 -4.79
N ALA A 532 -22.34 -29.03 -3.87
CA ALA A 532 -22.99 -27.72 -4.10
C ALA A 532 -22.86 -26.83 -2.84
N PRO A 533 -22.88 -25.48 -2.92
CA PRO A 533 -23.37 -24.64 -4.03
C PRO A 533 -22.52 -24.73 -5.29
N TYR A 534 -21.20 -24.66 -5.14
CA TYR A 534 -20.21 -24.97 -6.18
C TYR A 534 -19.38 -26.20 -5.79
N LYS A 535 -18.41 -26.58 -6.64
CA LYS A 535 -17.65 -27.81 -6.50
C LYS A 535 -16.54 -27.71 -5.44
N HIS A 536 -16.67 -28.51 -4.39
CA HIS A 536 -15.74 -28.57 -3.26
C HIS A 536 -15.63 -29.99 -2.70
N ALA A 537 -14.54 -30.28 -1.99
CA ALA A 537 -14.33 -31.55 -1.29
C ALA A 537 -13.84 -31.33 0.16
N VAL A 538 -14.05 -32.34 1.01
CA VAL A 538 -13.58 -32.34 2.41
C VAL A 538 -12.92 -33.68 2.74
N ILE A 539 -11.59 -33.70 2.78
CA ILE A 539 -10.81 -34.87 3.21
C ILE A 539 -10.55 -34.76 4.71
N ARG A 540 -11.05 -35.70 5.51
CA ARG A 540 -10.68 -35.85 6.92
C ARG A 540 -9.52 -36.81 7.06
N GLU A 541 -8.68 -36.62 8.08
CA GLU A 541 -7.47 -37.41 8.34
C GLU A 541 -6.53 -37.41 7.12
N LEU A 542 -6.19 -36.22 6.59
CA LEU A 542 -5.35 -36.10 5.38
C LEU A 542 -3.92 -36.61 5.61
N VAL A 543 -3.21 -35.95 6.52
CA VAL A 543 -1.77 -36.08 6.80
C VAL A 543 -1.55 -37.24 7.79
N ASP A 544 -0.35 -37.79 7.87
CA ASP A 544 0.02 -38.62 9.03
C ASP A 544 -0.15 -37.83 10.35
N ASP A 545 -0.74 -38.45 11.38
CA ASP A 545 -1.08 -37.76 12.63
C ASP A 545 0.17 -37.35 13.44
N ALA A 546 1.24 -38.15 13.40
CA ALA A 546 2.48 -37.82 14.09
C ALA A 546 3.23 -36.68 13.38
N LEU A 547 3.24 -36.67 12.04
CA LEU A 547 3.73 -35.53 11.27
C LEU A 547 2.93 -34.27 11.58
N LEU A 548 1.59 -34.30 11.49
CA LEU A 548 0.79 -33.08 11.68
C LEU A 548 0.81 -32.55 13.12
N ARG A 549 0.90 -33.42 14.14
CA ARG A 549 1.17 -32.99 15.53
C ARG A 549 2.50 -32.28 15.65
N SER A 550 3.56 -32.81 15.01
CA SER A 550 4.88 -32.18 14.99
C SER A 550 4.85 -30.81 14.29
N VAL A 551 4.15 -30.67 13.16
CA VAL A 551 3.89 -29.38 12.51
C VAL A 551 3.19 -28.40 13.46
N ARG A 552 2.13 -28.85 14.15
CA ARG A 552 1.38 -27.98 15.07
C ARG A 552 2.23 -27.49 16.24
N ASP A 553 3.07 -28.36 16.79
CA ASP A 553 3.95 -27.99 17.91
C ASP A 553 5.13 -27.11 17.46
N GLU A 554 5.66 -27.32 16.25
CA GLU A 554 6.64 -26.41 15.60
C GLU A 554 6.04 -25.02 15.39
N VAL A 555 4.84 -24.93 14.80
CA VAL A 555 4.12 -23.68 14.55
C VAL A 555 3.84 -22.93 15.86
N ARG A 556 3.37 -23.63 16.90
CA ARG A 556 3.10 -23.02 18.21
C ARG A 556 4.35 -22.65 19.01
N GLY A 557 5.51 -23.20 18.65
CA GLY A 557 6.78 -22.96 19.36
C GLY A 557 7.71 -21.96 18.69
N ASN A 558 7.59 -21.74 17.38
CA ASN A 558 8.59 -21.03 16.58
C ASN A 558 8.04 -20.00 15.58
N VAL A 559 6.71 -19.88 15.42
CA VAL A 559 6.09 -18.91 14.51
C VAL A 559 5.42 -17.80 15.31
N GLU A 560 5.80 -16.56 15.02
CA GLU A 560 5.15 -15.36 15.56
C GLU A 560 4.02 -14.91 14.60
N PHE A 561 2.96 -14.32 15.17
CA PHE A 561 1.76 -13.93 14.44
C PHE A 561 1.36 -12.50 14.79
N THR A 562 1.27 -11.64 13.78
CA THR A 562 0.85 -10.24 13.93
C THR A 562 -0.67 -10.16 13.76
N PRO A 563 -1.41 -9.43 14.61
CA PRO A 563 -2.79 -9.07 14.29
C PRO A 563 -2.83 -8.20 13.03
N LYS A 564 -3.73 -8.50 12.10
CA LYS A 564 -4.08 -7.63 10.98
C LYS A 564 -5.59 -7.46 10.93
N GLU A 565 -6.03 -6.24 10.66
CA GLU A 565 -7.43 -5.91 10.47
C GLU A 565 -7.62 -4.94 9.30
N THR A 566 -8.25 -5.47 8.24
CA THR A 566 -8.73 -4.74 7.06
C THR A 566 -10.21 -4.40 7.23
N ASP A 567 -10.92 -3.89 6.23
CA ASP A 567 -12.39 -3.95 6.21
C ASP A 567 -12.89 -5.42 6.26
N ILE A 568 -12.37 -6.28 5.39
CA ILE A 568 -12.87 -7.61 5.03
C ILE A 568 -12.47 -8.72 6.02
N TYR A 569 -11.45 -8.53 6.86
CA TYR A 569 -11.03 -9.54 7.83
C TYR A 569 -10.58 -8.97 9.19
N LYS A 570 -10.40 -9.87 10.17
CA LYS A 570 -9.66 -9.64 11.43
C LYS A 570 -8.99 -10.97 11.78
N ILE A 571 -7.66 -11.07 11.64
CA ILE A 571 -6.91 -12.34 11.78
C ILE A 571 -5.56 -12.12 12.45
N HIS A 572 -4.97 -13.19 12.99
CA HIS A 572 -3.55 -13.22 13.32
C HIS A 572 -2.79 -13.96 12.22
N GLN A 573 -1.99 -13.25 11.44
CA GLN A 573 -1.26 -13.78 10.29
C GLN A 573 0.24 -13.86 10.62
N SER A 574 0.89 -14.95 10.21
CA SER A 574 2.34 -15.10 10.32
C SER A 574 3.04 -14.26 9.24
N GLY A 575 3.61 -13.12 9.64
CA GLY A 575 4.04 -12.03 8.76
C GLY A 575 5.23 -12.29 7.82
N ASP A 576 5.84 -13.48 7.89
CA ASP A 576 6.98 -13.91 7.07
C ASP A 576 6.78 -15.31 6.41
N LEU A 577 5.57 -15.90 6.47
CA LEU A 577 5.33 -17.28 6.00
C LEU A 577 4.56 -17.42 4.68
N ALA A 578 4.08 -16.33 4.07
CA ALA A 578 3.39 -16.38 2.76
C ALA A 578 4.24 -17.08 1.69
N ASN A 579 5.57 -16.89 1.75
CA ASN A 579 6.55 -17.83 1.21
C ASN A 579 7.40 -18.38 2.37
N LEU A 580 7.35 -19.69 2.60
CA LEU A 580 8.33 -20.38 3.46
C LEU A 580 9.77 -20.12 2.99
N ASP A 581 9.97 -20.00 1.67
CA ASP A 581 11.27 -19.72 1.05
C ASP A 581 11.77 -18.27 1.27
N GLY A 582 10.99 -17.42 1.97
CA GLY A 582 11.43 -16.10 2.45
C GLY A 582 12.03 -16.10 3.87
N LEU A 583 11.94 -17.21 4.61
CA LEU A 583 12.56 -17.34 5.93
C LEU A 583 14.06 -17.65 5.84
N ASP A 584 14.83 -17.16 6.80
CA ASP A 584 16.26 -17.47 6.92
C ASP A 584 16.52 -18.94 7.31
N ASP A 585 17.71 -19.47 6.94
CA ASP A 585 18.13 -20.85 7.23
C ASP A 585 17.97 -21.26 8.71
N ALA A 586 18.23 -20.35 9.65
CA ALA A 586 18.14 -20.62 11.08
C ALA A 586 16.70 -20.59 11.60
N SER A 587 15.78 -19.95 10.89
CA SER A 587 14.34 -20.02 11.14
C SER A 587 13.69 -21.23 10.46
N LEU A 588 14.08 -21.56 9.22
CA LEU A 588 13.70 -22.81 8.54
C LEU A 588 14.19 -24.06 9.29
N ALA A 589 15.37 -24.02 9.89
CA ALA A 589 15.88 -25.11 10.73
C ALA A 589 15.03 -25.41 11.99
N LYS A 590 14.12 -24.50 12.40
CA LYS A 590 13.16 -24.72 13.48
C LYS A 590 11.84 -25.35 13.02
N LEU A 591 11.62 -25.43 11.71
CA LEU A 591 10.34 -25.80 11.07
C LEU A 591 10.43 -27.05 10.16
N PRO A 592 11.21 -28.11 10.49
CA PRO A 592 11.45 -29.23 9.58
C PRO A 592 10.21 -30.08 9.30
N SER A 593 9.25 -30.19 10.23
CA SER A 593 7.98 -30.89 9.98
C SER A 593 7.06 -30.06 9.10
N LEU A 594 7.03 -28.73 9.28
CA LEU A 594 6.27 -27.82 8.42
C LEU A 594 6.80 -27.82 6.98
N LEU A 595 8.12 -27.81 6.79
CA LEU A 595 8.74 -28.04 5.48
C LEU A 595 8.35 -29.41 4.92
N ALA A 596 8.44 -30.47 5.74
CA ALA A 596 8.03 -31.81 5.30
C ALA A 596 6.54 -31.89 4.89
N LEU A 597 5.66 -31.10 5.52
CA LEU A 597 4.27 -30.94 5.10
C LEU A 597 4.15 -30.19 3.76
N ARG A 598 4.83 -29.04 3.61
CA ARG A 598 4.84 -28.27 2.34
C ARG A 598 5.23 -29.16 1.16
N ASP A 599 6.38 -29.83 1.25
CA ASP A 599 6.87 -30.64 0.13
C ASP A 599 5.96 -31.85 -0.16
N ALA A 600 5.19 -32.32 0.84
CA ALA A 600 4.17 -33.36 0.63
C ALA A 600 2.96 -32.82 -0.15
N VAL A 601 2.46 -31.64 0.24
CA VAL A 601 1.31 -30.96 -0.40
C VAL A 601 1.65 -30.58 -1.84
N TYR A 602 2.84 -30.05 -2.11
CA TYR A 602 3.28 -29.68 -3.48
C TYR A 602 3.96 -30.83 -4.24
N SER A 603 4.01 -32.04 -3.68
CA SER A 603 4.48 -33.24 -4.39
C SER A 603 3.61 -33.54 -5.62
N GLU A 604 4.23 -34.08 -6.67
CA GLU A 604 3.55 -34.59 -7.87
C GLU A 604 2.41 -35.55 -7.50
N THR A 605 2.66 -36.47 -6.57
CA THR A 605 1.68 -37.45 -6.09
C THR A 605 0.43 -36.82 -5.46
N PHE A 606 0.54 -35.68 -4.76
CA PHE A 606 -0.62 -35.00 -4.21
C PHE A 606 -1.27 -34.02 -5.20
N ARG A 607 -0.49 -33.32 -6.03
CA ARG A 607 -1.01 -32.47 -7.11
C ARG A 607 -1.85 -33.24 -8.11
N ASP A 608 -1.42 -34.43 -8.52
CA ASP A 608 -2.18 -35.34 -9.38
C ASP A 608 -3.48 -35.82 -8.71
N TYR A 609 -3.44 -36.10 -7.41
CA TYR A 609 -4.60 -36.52 -6.64
C TYR A 609 -5.65 -35.42 -6.54
N VAL A 610 -5.23 -34.18 -6.22
CA VAL A 610 -6.10 -32.99 -6.23
C VAL A 610 -6.67 -32.75 -7.63
N SER A 611 -5.82 -32.73 -8.67
CA SER A 611 -6.22 -32.53 -10.07
C SER A 611 -7.24 -33.58 -10.54
N THR A 612 -7.08 -34.85 -10.13
CA THR A 612 -8.02 -35.94 -10.46
C THR A 612 -9.36 -35.85 -9.70
N ILE A 613 -9.39 -35.20 -8.53
CA ILE A 613 -10.64 -34.92 -7.81
C ILE A 613 -11.36 -33.71 -8.41
N THR A 614 -10.62 -32.62 -8.69
CA THR A 614 -11.22 -31.34 -9.13
C THR A 614 -11.53 -31.29 -10.63
N GLY A 615 -10.76 -31.99 -11.46
CA GLY A 615 -10.75 -31.82 -12.91
C GLY A 615 -10.11 -30.51 -13.38
N CYS A 616 -9.32 -29.83 -12.54
CA CYS A 616 -8.78 -28.49 -12.85
C CYS A 616 -7.60 -28.46 -13.85
N GLY A 617 -7.14 -29.62 -14.33
CA GLY A 617 -5.89 -29.73 -15.08
C GLY A 617 -4.64 -29.66 -14.18
N PRO A 618 -3.43 -29.63 -14.77
CA PRO A 618 -2.18 -29.68 -14.02
C PRO A 618 -2.00 -28.51 -13.06
N LEU A 619 -1.17 -28.71 -12.03
CA LEU A 619 -0.91 -27.76 -10.94
C LEU A 619 0.60 -27.56 -10.77
N SER A 620 1.04 -26.32 -10.52
CA SER A 620 2.43 -26.00 -10.21
C SER A 620 2.92 -26.72 -8.95
N GLY A 621 4.12 -27.29 -9.02
CA GLY A 621 4.88 -27.79 -7.87
C GLY A 621 5.98 -26.82 -7.41
N ARG A 622 6.39 -25.86 -8.25
CA ARG A 622 7.36 -24.82 -7.89
C ARG A 622 6.73 -23.60 -7.19
N LYS A 623 5.56 -23.15 -7.63
CA LYS A 623 4.89 -21.96 -7.08
C LYS A 623 4.04 -22.39 -5.89
N THR A 624 4.70 -22.50 -4.74
CA THR A 624 4.05 -22.79 -3.46
C THR A 624 3.51 -21.49 -2.86
N ASP A 625 2.24 -21.46 -2.47
CA ASP A 625 1.58 -20.30 -1.84
C ASP A 625 0.79 -20.86 -0.64
N MET A 626 1.30 -20.66 0.59
CA MET A 626 0.84 -21.36 1.78
C MET A 626 1.08 -20.55 3.06
N ALA A 627 0.06 -19.82 3.52
CA ALA A 627 0.08 -19.02 4.74
C ALA A 627 -0.48 -19.76 5.96
N ILE A 628 0.02 -19.42 7.15
CA ILE A 628 -0.55 -19.90 8.42
C ILE A 628 -1.36 -18.77 9.05
N ASN A 629 -2.64 -19.04 9.27
CA ASN A 629 -3.59 -18.06 9.80
C ASN A 629 -4.22 -18.58 11.10
N VAL A 630 -4.20 -17.73 12.12
CA VAL A 630 -4.74 -18.01 13.46
C VAL A 630 -5.95 -17.10 13.69
N TYR A 631 -7.06 -17.73 14.08
CA TYR A 631 -8.32 -17.06 14.37
C TYR A 631 -8.65 -17.32 15.85
N THR A 632 -8.57 -16.26 16.65
CA THR A 632 -9.01 -16.21 18.04
C THR A 632 -10.45 -15.68 18.12
N PRO A 633 -11.12 -15.73 19.27
CA PRO A 633 -12.42 -15.07 19.44
C PRO A 633 -12.44 -13.62 18.96
N GLY A 634 -13.43 -13.29 18.12
CA GLY A 634 -13.53 -12.01 17.40
C GLY A 634 -12.91 -12.01 15.99
N CYS A 635 -12.12 -13.01 15.61
CA CYS A 635 -11.53 -13.12 14.27
C CYS A 635 -12.51 -13.70 13.23
N PHE A 636 -12.44 -13.20 12.00
CA PHE A 636 -13.26 -13.59 10.84
C PHE A 636 -12.57 -13.22 9.52
N LEU A 637 -13.11 -13.70 8.41
CA LEU A 637 -12.82 -13.27 7.03
C LEU A 637 -14.14 -13.30 6.25
N LEU A 638 -14.52 -12.21 5.57
CA LEU A 638 -15.85 -12.04 4.96
C LEU A 638 -15.92 -12.60 3.53
N CYS A 639 -17.01 -12.31 2.81
CA CYS A 639 -17.37 -12.98 1.55
C CYS A 639 -16.44 -12.60 0.38
N HIS A 640 -15.69 -13.57 -0.16
CA HIS A 640 -14.78 -13.42 -1.30
C HIS A 640 -14.78 -14.70 -2.16
N ASP A 641 -14.26 -14.68 -3.40
CA ASP A 641 -14.26 -15.86 -4.31
C ASP A 641 -12.87 -16.45 -4.63
N ASP A 642 -11.80 -15.89 -4.04
CA ASP A 642 -10.41 -16.36 -4.13
C ASP A 642 -9.71 -16.16 -5.50
N VAL A 643 -10.31 -15.34 -6.37
CA VAL A 643 -9.90 -15.17 -7.77
C VAL A 643 -8.78 -14.12 -7.89
N ILE A 644 -7.54 -14.55 -7.66
CA ILE A 644 -6.34 -13.70 -7.80
C ILE A 644 -5.27 -14.42 -8.65
N GLY A 645 -4.75 -13.72 -9.67
CA GLY A 645 -3.64 -14.17 -10.52
C GLY A 645 -3.78 -15.59 -11.10
N SER A 646 -2.82 -16.46 -10.78
CA SER A 646 -2.75 -17.87 -11.21
C SER A 646 -3.37 -18.88 -10.24
N ARG A 647 -4.09 -18.46 -9.19
CA ARG A 647 -4.72 -19.40 -8.25
C ARG A 647 -5.72 -20.29 -8.99
N ARG A 648 -5.52 -21.62 -8.92
CA ARG A 648 -6.29 -22.64 -9.66
C ARG A 648 -7.09 -23.56 -8.72
N VAL A 649 -6.55 -23.89 -7.56
CA VAL A 649 -7.26 -24.59 -6.46
C VAL A 649 -6.91 -23.94 -5.13
N SER A 650 -7.92 -23.56 -4.36
CA SER A 650 -7.80 -23.09 -2.97
C SER A 650 -7.91 -24.26 -2.01
N TYR A 651 -7.13 -24.26 -0.92
CA TYR A 651 -7.20 -25.26 0.13
C TYR A 651 -7.00 -24.69 1.54
N ILE A 652 -7.63 -25.33 2.53
CA ILE A 652 -7.53 -25.01 3.95
C ILE A 652 -7.36 -26.32 4.74
N LEU A 653 -6.20 -26.51 5.36
CA LEU A 653 -5.86 -27.61 6.26
C LEU A 653 -5.97 -27.14 7.72
N TYR A 654 -6.80 -27.81 8.51
CA TYR A 654 -7.15 -27.38 9.87
C TYR A 654 -6.27 -28.03 10.95
N LEU A 655 -5.62 -27.18 11.76
CA LEU A 655 -4.71 -27.54 12.86
C LEU A 655 -5.33 -27.21 14.25
N THR A 656 -6.66 -27.26 14.34
CA THR A 656 -7.42 -27.17 15.60
C THR A 656 -6.94 -28.21 16.62
N ASP A 657 -7.10 -27.97 17.92
CA ASP A 657 -6.55 -28.87 18.93
C ASP A 657 -7.08 -30.32 18.80
N PRO A 658 -6.19 -31.33 18.63
CA PRO A 658 -6.61 -32.72 18.45
C PRO A 658 -7.15 -33.36 19.73
N ASP A 659 -6.74 -32.84 20.90
CA ASP A 659 -7.06 -33.39 22.21
C ASP A 659 -8.21 -32.62 22.86
N LYS A 660 -8.51 -31.40 22.36
CA LYS A 660 -9.77 -30.65 22.52
C LYS A 660 -10.44 -30.36 21.16
N PRO A 661 -11.15 -31.33 20.55
CA PRO A 661 -11.77 -31.15 19.24
C PRO A 661 -12.70 -29.93 19.17
N TRP A 662 -12.67 -29.22 18.04
CA TRP A 662 -13.50 -28.04 17.78
C TRP A 662 -15.00 -28.36 17.85
N GLN A 663 -15.80 -27.43 18.39
CA GLN A 663 -17.26 -27.56 18.45
C GLN A 663 -17.91 -26.54 17.49
N PRO A 664 -18.92 -26.90 16.68
CA PRO A 664 -19.54 -25.99 15.71
C PRO A 664 -20.09 -24.69 16.32
N GLU A 665 -20.59 -24.74 17.56
CA GLU A 665 -21.09 -23.57 18.30
C GLU A 665 -20.00 -22.54 18.67
N TRP A 666 -18.71 -22.83 18.43
CA TRP A 666 -17.61 -21.87 18.56
C TRP A 666 -17.40 -21.02 17.29
N GLY A 667 -18.15 -21.27 16.21
CA GLY A 667 -17.99 -20.57 14.94
C GLY A 667 -16.73 -21.03 14.20
N GLY A 668 -16.07 -20.12 13.46
CA GLY A 668 -14.85 -20.45 12.71
C GLY A 668 -15.06 -21.38 11.50
N ALA A 669 -16.31 -21.65 11.11
CA ALA A 669 -16.64 -22.50 9.98
C ALA A 669 -16.31 -21.85 8.63
N LEU A 670 -15.88 -22.65 7.66
CA LEU A 670 -15.88 -22.26 6.26
C LEU A 670 -17.33 -22.28 5.75
N ARG A 671 -17.83 -21.15 5.25
CA ARG A 671 -19.21 -21.00 4.76
C ARG A 671 -19.22 -20.72 3.27
N LEU A 672 -20.08 -21.42 2.51
CA LEU A 672 -20.16 -21.27 1.05
C LEU A 672 -21.50 -20.67 0.62
N PHE A 673 -21.46 -19.70 -0.29
CA PHE A 673 -22.62 -18.96 -0.78
C PHE A 673 -23.14 -19.54 -2.11
N PRO A 674 -24.45 -19.52 -2.37
CA PRO A 674 -25.02 -19.84 -3.68
C PRO A 674 -24.99 -18.61 -4.58
N VAL A 675 -24.74 -18.82 -5.88
CA VAL A 675 -24.69 -17.74 -6.87
C VAL A 675 -25.95 -17.71 -7.71
N GLN A 676 -26.52 -16.52 -7.85
CA GLN A 676 -27.55 -16.21 -8.84
C GLN A 676 -26.89 -15.72 -10.13
N LYS A 677 -27.39 -16.21 -11.26
CA LYS A 677 -27.01 -15.76 -12.61
C LYS A 677 -28.09 -14.81 -13.11
N GLN A 678 -27.71 -13.64 -13.59
CA GLN A 678 -28.61 -12.59 -14.06
C GLN A 678 -28.16 -12.16 -15.46
N GLU A 679 -29.08 -12.27 -16.43
CA GLU A 679 -28.82 -11.96 -17.84
C GLU A 679 -29.29 -10.54 -18.14
N ASN A 680 -28.43 -9.70 -18.71
CA ASN A 680 -28.79 -8.35 -19.13
C ASN A 680 -29.53 -8.36 -20.49
N LYS A 681 -29.92 -7.18 -21.00
CA LYS A 681 -30.70 -7.07 -22.25
C LYS A 681 -29.91 -7.51 -23.49
N ASP A 682 -28.58 -7.53 -23.37
CA ASP A 682 -27.63 -7.74 -24.45
C ASP A 682 -27.06 -9.18 -24.43
N GLY A 683 -27.51 -10.01 -23.49
CA GLY A 683 -27.17 -11.44 -23.36
C GLY A 683 -25.94 -11.72 -22.49
N GLU A 684 -25.38 -10.73 -21.80
CA GLU A 684 -24.29 -10.93 -20.85
C GLU A 684 -24.83 -11.46 -19.51
N VAL A 685 -24.10 -12.38 -18.89
CA VAL A 685 -24.54 -13.04 -17.65
C VAL A 685 -23.66 -12.60 -16.47
N ALA A 686 -24.15 -11.64 -15.70
CA ALA A 686 -23.58 -11.30 -14.40
C ALA A 686 -23.82 -12.45 -13.40
N LYS A 687 -22.84 -12.66 -12.51
CA LYS A 687 -22.93 -13.64 -11.41
C LYS A 687 -22.81 -12.93 -10.08
N THR A 688 -23.79 -13.10 -9.19
CA THR A 688 -23.78 -12.47 -7.87
C THR A 688 -24.12 -13.49 -6.78
N PRO A 689 -23.38 -13.55 -5.65
CA PRO A 689 -23.74 -14.39 -4.53
C PRO A 689 -25.01 -13.85 -3.85
N LEU A 690 -25.88 -14.76 -3.42
CA LEU A 690 -27.01 -14.40 -2.56
C LEU A 690 -26.51 -14.16 -1.13
N PRO A 691 -27.18 -13.30 -0.33
CA PRO A 691 -26.73 -12.97 1.02
C PRO A 691 -26.73 -14.15 2.00
N ASP A 692 -27.52 -15.20 1.75
CA ASP A 692 -27.72 -16.33 2.68
C ASP A 692 -26.79 -17.51 2.36
N VAL A 693 -26.04 -17.96 3.38
CA VAL A 693 -25.18 -19.15 3.35
C VAL A 693 -26.03 -20.42 3.20
N VAL A 694 -25.60 -21.36 2.34
CA VAL A 694 -26.29 -22.66 2.14
C VAL A 694 -25.45 -23.88 2.55
N LYS A 695 -24.16 -23.69 2.84
CA LYS A 695 -23.25 -24.75 3.24
C LYS A 695 -22.31 -24.22 4.32
N VAL A 696 -22.25 -24.92 5.45
CA VAL A 696 -21.34 -24.63 6.57
C VAL A 696 -20.45 -25.84 6.81
N ILE A 697 -19.15 -25.63 6.94
CA ILE A 697 -18.12 -26.65 7.14
C ILE A 697 -17.29 -26.27 8.37
N PRO A 698 -17.63 -26.77 9.57
CA PRO A 698 -16.82 -26.53 10.77
C PRO A 698 -15.39 -27.08 10.61
N PRO A 699 -14.37 -26.40 11.17
CA PRO A 699 -12.99 -26.87 11.16
C PRO A 699 -12.86 -28.09 12.08
N ALA A 700 -11.95 -29.01 11.75
CA ALA A 700 -11.69 -30.22 12.53
C ALA A 700 -10.24 -30.65 12.33
N TRP A 701 -9.63 -31.32 13.32
CA TRP A 701 -8.24 -31.73 13.24
C TRP A 701 -7.95 -32.58 12.00
N ASN A 702 -6.86 -32.27 11.30
CA ASN A 702 -6.40 -33.00 10.12
C ASN A 702 -7.46 -33.09 9.00
N GLN A 703 -8.36 -32.10 8.92
CA GLN A 703 -9.33 -31.94 7.84
C GLN A 703 -8.79 -30.94 6.81
N LEU A 704 -8.88 -31.28 5.53
CA LEU A 704 -8.63 -30.42 4.38
C LEU A 704 -9.97 -30.10 3.71
N SER A 705 -10.27 -28.82 3.52
CA SER A 705 -11.31 -28.35 2.60
C SER A 705 -10.65 -27.74 1.37
N PHE A 706 -11.12 -28.06 0.17
CA PHE A 706 -10.57 -27.48 -1.07
C PHE A 706 -11.58 -27.41 -2.21
N PHE A 707 -11.35 -26.49 -3.14
CA PHE A 707 -12.18 -26.25 -4.32
C PHE A 707 -11.35 -25.62 -5.45
N ALA A 708 -11.75 -25.87 -6.71
CA ALA A 708 -11.20 -25.10 -7.82
C ALA A 708 -11.64 -23.64 -7.71
N VAL A 709 -10.74 -22.70 -8.01
CA VAL A 709 -11.05 -21.27 -8.06
C VAL A 709 -11.88 -20.99 -9.32
N GLN A 710 -13.00 -20.28 -9.17
CA GLN A 710 -14.01 -20.13 -10.23
C GLN A 710 -14.55 -18.68 -10.25
N PRO A 711 -14.13 -17.85 -11.23
CA PRO A 711 -14.60 -16.46 -11.39
C PRO A 711 -16.11 -16.27 -11.23
N GLY A 712 -16.49 -15.56 -10.17
CA GLY A 712 -17.88 -15.27 -9.82
C GLY A 712 -18.70 -16.50 -9.39
N GLU A 713 -18.08 -17.62 -9.01
CA GLU A 713 -18.78 -18.82 -8.49
C GLU A 713 -18.23 -19.34 -7.15
N SER A 714 -16.94 -19.22 -6.83
CA SER A 714 -16.31 -19.78 -5.60
C SER A 714 -16.52 -18.97 -4.31
N PHE A 715 -17.62 -18.20 -4.20
CA PHE A 715 -17.87 -17.31 -3.06
C PHE A 715 -17.99 -18.03 -1.70
N HIS A 716 -17.13 -17.65 -0.75
CA HIS A 716 -17.06 -18.22 0.59
C HIS A 716 -16.59 -17.20 1.64
N ASP A 717 -16.71 -17.56 2.92
CA ASP A 717 -16.17 -16.79 4.05
C ASP A 717 -15.66 -17.72 5.17
N VAL A 718 -15.02 -17.12 6.18
CA VAL A 718 -14.76 -17.74 7.49
C VAL A 718 -15.61 -17.04 8.55
N GLU A 719 -16.56 -17.80 9.09
CA GLU A 719 -17.43 -17.38 10.19
C GLU A 719 -16.62 -16.91 11.41
N GLU A 720 -17.09 -15.83 12.05
CA GLU A 720 -16.53 -15.32 13.31
C GLU A 720 -16.31 -16.45 14.32
N VAL A 721 -15.10 -16.52 14.88
CA VAL A 721 -14.84 -17.36 16.05
C VAL A 721 -15.48 -16.68 17.27
N TYR A 722 -16.46 -17.33 17.87
CA TYR A 722 -17.27 -16.72 18.91
C TYR A 722 -16.59 -16.77 20.29
N HIS A 723 -16.66 -15.68 21.03
CA HIS A 723 -16.32 -15.65 22.46
C HIS A 723 -17.16 -16.64 23.27
N ALA A 724 -16.62 -17.13 24.38
CA ALA A 724 -17.38 -17.89 25.35
C ALA A 724 -18.19 -16.95 26.28
N GLU A 725 -19.18 -17.49 27.00
CA GLU A 725 -20.00 -16.73 27.96
C GLU A 725 -19.19 -16.18 29.16
N SER A 726 -17.96 -16.66 29.37
CA SER A 726 -17.05 -16.22 30.44
C SER A 726 -15.59 -16.55 30.10
N LYS A 727 -14.64 -15.78 30.66
CA LYS A 727 -13.18 -16.01 30.47
C LYS A 727 -12.82 -17.44 30.94
N GLU A 728 -13.38 -17.93 32.04
CA GLU A 728 -13.16 -19.28 32.57
C GLU A 728 -13.80 -20.40 31.71
N GLN A 729 -14.78 -20.12 30.86
CA GLN A 729 -15.25 -21.10 29.88
C GLN A 729 -14.35 -21.10 28.63
N GLN A 730 -13.86 -19.93 28.20
CA GLN A 730 -12.91 -19.81 27.09
C GLN A 730 -11.61 -20.58 27.39
N GLU A 731 -11.10 -20.53 28.63
CA GLU A 731 -9.95 -21.33 29.07
C GLU A 731 -10.21 -22.85 29.00
N LYS A 732 -11.39 -23.31 29.44
CA LYS A 732 -11.79 -24.73 29.35
C LYS A 732 -11.88 -25.18 27.90
N ASP A 733 -12.45 -24.36 27.03
CA ASP A 733 -12.52 -24.55 25.58
C ASP A 733 -11.14 -24.49 24.89
N GLY A 734 -10.07 -24.11 25.62
CA GLY A 734 -8.71 -24.03 25.09
C GLY A 734 -8.41 -22.75 24.31
N GLY A 735 -9.05 -21.65 24.69
CA GLY A 735 -8.94 -20.34 24.04
C GLY A 735 -9.78 -20.19 22.78
N ARG A 736 -10.41 -21.27 22.29
CA ARG A 736 -11.08 -21.34 20.97
C ARG A 736 -10.17 -20.86 19.83
N VAL A 737 -8.92 -21.32 19.81
CA VAL A 737 -7.92 -20.93 18.80
C VAL A 737 -8.02 -21.83 17.57
N ARG A 738 -8.56 -21.30 16.46
CA ARG A 738 -8.60 -21.96 15.15
C ARG A 738 -7.31 -21.65 14.39
N VAL A 739 -6.37 -22.59 14.42
CA VAL A 739 -5.18 -22.57 13.56
C VAL A 739 -5.52 -23.26 12.24
N ALA A 740 -5.18 -22.63 11.11
CA ALA A 740 -5.29 -23.23 9.78
C ALA A 740 -4.04 -22.91 8.94
N ILE A 741 -3.65 -23.86 8.10
CA ILE A 741 -2.71 -23.66 7.00
C ILE A 741 -3.57 -23.55 5.74
N SER A 742 -3.61 -22.37 5.13
CA SER A 742 -4.41 -22.07 3.95
C SER A 742 -3.49 -21.67 2.80
N GLY A 743 -3.80 -22.09 1.59
CA GLY A 743 -2.94 -21.83 0.45
C GLY A 743 -3.59 -22.20 -0.87
N TRP A 744 -2.80 -22.05 -1.93
CA TRP A 744 -3.27 -22.25 -3.30
C TRP A 744 -2.30 -23.12 -4.10
N PHE A 745 -2.88 -23.87 -5.04
CA PHE A 745 -2.13 -24.44 -6.15
C PHE A 745 -2.32 -23.56 -7.38
N HIS A 746 -1.21 -23.24 -8.05
CA HIS A 746 -1.21 -22.35 -9.20
C HIS A 746 -1.29 -23.10 -10.54
N ILE A 747 -1.63 -22.35 -11.59
CA ILE A 747 -1.30 -22.69 -12.98
C ILE A 747 0.21 -23.06 -13.05
N PRO A 748 0.60 -24.16 -13.73
CA PRO A 748 2.00 -24.52 -13.90
C PRO A 748 2.81 -23.38 -14.51
N GLN A 749 4.09 -23.29 -14.17
CA GLN A 749 4.98 -22.20 -14.54
C GLN A 749 5.97 -22.64 -15.63
N ILE A 750 6.64 -21.69 -16.30
CA ILE A 750 7.58 -21.97 -17.42
C ILE A 750 8.60 -23.05 -17.03
N GLY A 751 8.56 -24.18 -17.74
CA GLY A 751 9.44 -25.34 -17.50
C GLY A 751 8.91 -26.41 -16.54
N GLU A 752 7.66 -26.30 -16.08
CA GLU A 752 6.91 -27.40 -15.44
C GLU A 752 6.08 -28.19 -16.47
N ASP A 753 5.75 -29.45 -16.15
CA ASP A 753 4.84 -30.23 -16.99
C ASP A 753 3.41 -29.66 -16.93
N GLY A 754 2.71 -29.71 -18.06
CA GLY A 754 1.40 -29.06 -18.23
C GLY A 754 1.42 -27.53 -18.32
N TYR A 755 2.59 -26.87 -18.43
CA TYR A 755 2.67 -25.44 -18.74
C TYR A 755 2.07 -25.12 -20.12
N ILE A 756 1.28 -24.06 -20.19
CA ILE A 756 0.68 -23.53 -21.43
C ILE A 756 0.97 -22.02 -21.49
N GLU A 757 1.67 -21.60 -22.54
CA GLU A 757 1.99 -20.19 -22.79
C GLU A 757 0.72 -19.36 -22.99
N GLY A 758 0.64 -18.22 -22.30
CA GLY A 758 -0.53 -17.35 -22.31
C GLY A 758 -1.70 -17.81 -21.42
N GLU A 759 -1.59 -18.92 -20.67
CA GLU A 759 -2.70 -19.40 -19.83
C GLU A 759 -2.91 -18.57 -18.56
N GLU A 760 -1.84 -18.09 -17.91
CA GLU A 760 -1.91 -17.26 -16.69
C GLU A 760 -2.51 -15.88 -17.01
N GLU A 761 -2.05 -15.26 -18.10
CA GLU A 761 -2.55 -13.97 -18.60
C GLU A 761 -3.99 -14.08 -19.11
N LYS A 762 -4.37 -15.22 -19.71
CA LYS A 762 -5.75 -15.50 -20.09
C LYS A 762 -6.66 -15.74 -18.88
N ASN A 763 -6.16 -16.39 -17.83
CA ASN A 763 -6.91 -16.58 -16.58
C ASN A 763 -7.15 -15.25 -15.87
N ALA A 764 -6.12 -14.40 -15.76
CA ALA A 764 -6.23 -13.05 -15.23
C ALA A 764 -7.24 -12.21 -16.04
N ARG A 765 -7.10 -12.14 -17.38
CA ARG A 765 -8.03 -11.41 -18.25
C ARG A 765 -9.47 -11.92 -18.14
N ASN A 766 -9.69 -13.23 -18.12
CA ASN A 766 -11.02 -13.81 -17.92
C ASN A 766 -11.60 -13.42 -16.56
N SER A 767 -10.78 -13.36 -15.52
CA SER A 767 -11.22 -13.02 -14.16
C SER A 767 -11.71 -11.58 -14.08
N SER A 768 -10.88 -10.62 -14.48
CA SER A 768 -11.25 -9.19 -14.53
C SER A 768 -12.45 -8.96 -15.46
N LEU A 769 -12.49 -9.63 -16.62
CA LEU A 769 -13.59 -9.50 -17.57
C LEU A 769 -14.91 -10.09 -17.03
N MET A 770 -14.88 -11.19 -16.25
CA MET A 770 -16.08 -11.72 -15.60
C MET A 770 -16.53 -10.92 -14.36
N GLN A 771 -15.64 -10.12 -13.76
CA GLN A 771 -16.01 -9.11 -12.75
C GLN A 771 -16.63 -7.85 -13.37
N LEU A 772 -16.24 -7.49 -14.61
CA LEU A 772 -16.74 -6.30 -15.30
C LEU A 772 -17.99 -6.55 -16.18
N GLN A 773 -18.18 -7.77 -16.69
CA GLN A 773 -19.29 -8.12 -17.60
C GLN A 773 -20.67 -7.99 -16.96
N GLY A 774 -21.64 -7.57 -17.77
CA GLY A 774 -23.04 -7.49 -17.35
C GLY A 774 -23.38 -6.32 -16.42
N ASN A 775 -22.46 -5.35 -16.23
CA ASN A 775 -22.60 -4.20 -15.32
C ASN A 775 -23.18 -4.61 -13.95
N PRO A 776 -22.41 -5.30 -13.09
CA PRO A 776 -22.92 -5.91 -11.87
C PRO A 776 -23.50 -4.91 -10.87
N ALA A 777 -23.07 -3.65 -10.91
CA ALA A 777 -23.58 -2.59 -10.04
C ALA A 777 -25.11 -2.37 -10.18
N GLN A 778 -25.71 -2.69 -11.34
CA GLN A 778 -27.17 -2.60 -11.52
C GLN A 778 -27.96 -3.65 -10.70
N TYR A 779 -27.28 -4.66 -10.15
CA TYR A 779 -27.85 -5.75 -9.35
C TYR A 779 -27.52 -5.65 -7.86
N ASP A 780 -26.70 -4.67 -7.46
CA ASP A 780 -26.48 -4.35 -6.05
C ASP A 780 -27.79 -3.81 -5.42
N ALA A 781 -27.93 -3.92 -4.10
CA ALA A 781 -29.00 -3.27 -3.35
C ALA A 781 -28.48 -2.80 -1.98
N PRO A 782 -28.86 -1.62 -1.45
CA PRO A 782 -29.73 -0.61 -2.05
C PRO A 782 -29.20 -0.07 -3.40
N GLN A 783 -30.13 0.36 -4.25
CA GLN A 783 -29.83 1.17 -5.44
C GLN A 783 -30.04 2.64 -5.06
N PRO A 784 -29.17 3.57 -5.50
CA PRO A 784 -29.35 5.00 -5.24
C PRO A 784 -30.70 5.53 -5.75
N GLN A 785 -31.36 6.36 -4.95
CA GLN A 785 -32.62 7.04 -5.28
C GLN A 785 -32.54 8.56 -5.01
N PRO A 786 -31.55 9.28 -5.59
CA PRO A 786 -31.35 10.71 -5.34
C PRO A 786 -32.55 11.54 -5.82
N VAL A 787 -33.18 12.25 -4.87
CA VAL A 787 -34.25 13.21 -5.12
C VAL A 787 -33.62 14.57 -5.40
N LYS A 788 -33.79 15.08 -6.63
CA LYS A 788 -33.28 16.41 -7.01
C LYS A 788 -33.98 17.54 -6.26
N VAL A 789 -33.25 18.64 -6.07
CA VAL A 789 -33.70 19.85 -5.39
C VAL A 789 -34.20 20.88 -6.40
N ASP A 790 -35.46 21.29 -6.25
CA ASP A 790 -36.02 22.41 -6.99
C ASP A 790 -35.37 23.73 -6.52
N ASN A 791 -34.64 24.40 -7.43
CA ASN A 791 -34.00 25.71 -7.23
C ASN A 791 -33.04 25.78 -6.02
N PRO A 792 -31.84 25.15 -6.09
CA PRO A 792 -30.96 24.97 -4.93
C PRO A 792 -30.37 26.28 -4.36
N LYS A 793 -30.14 27.31 -5.20
CA LYS A 793 -29.61 28.63 -4.78
C LYS A 793 -30.64 29.56 -4.11
N ALA A 794 -31.73 29.02 -3.57
CA ALA A 794 -32.87 29.79 -3.03
C ALA A 794 -32.85 30.00 -1.51
N SER A 795 -31.77 29.63 -0.82
CA SER A 795 -31.58 29.87 0.62
C SER A 795 -31.29 31.34 0.91
N GLN A 796 -31.86 31.84 2.00
CA GLN A 796 -31.42 33.06 2.68
C GLN A 796 -30.46 32.67 3.80
N ASP A 797 -29.59 33.57 4.25
CA ASP A 797 -28.64 33.29 5.34
C ASP A 797 -29.37 33.00 6.68
N ASP A 798 -30.56 33.61 6.86
CA ASP A 798 -31.45 33.43 8.01
C ASP A 798 -32.56 32.39 7.75
N PHE A 799 -32.99 31.66 8.79
CA PHE A 799 -34.19 30.83 8.76
C PHE A 799 -35.49 31.64 8.86
N GLU A 800 -36.54 31.25 8.12
CA GLU A 800 -37.89 31.75 8.37
C GLU A 800 -38.42 31.24 9.73
N GLN A 801 -39.32 32.00 10.39
CA GLN A 801 -39.96 31.55 11.64
C GLN A 801 -40.65 30.18 11.48
N ALA A 802 -41.25 29.91 10.32
CA ALA A 802 -41.90 28.62 10.02
C ALA A 802 -40.89 27.45 9.95
N ASP A 803 -39.67 27.72 9.49
CA ASP A 803 -38.60 26.74 9.37
C ASP A 803 -38.02 26.42 10.76
N LEU A 804 -37.81 27.42 11.61
CA LEU A 804 -37.47 27.22 13.03
C LEU A 804 -38.57 26.46 13.79
N GLU A 805 -39.85 26.80 13.59
CA GLU A 805 -40.99 26.06 14.17
C GLU A 805 -41.12 24.61 13.64
N PHE A 806 -40.51 24.30 12.51
CA PHE A 806 -40.33 22.93 12.02
C PHE A 806 -39.14 22.23 12.67
N LEU A 807 -37.94 22.82 12.58
CA LEU A 807 -36.69 22.21 13.05
C LEU A 807 -36.70 21.96 14.56
N LEU A 808 -37.27 22.87 15.37
CA LEU A 808 -37.40 22.71 16.83
C LEU A 808 -38.24 21.49 17.28
N LYS A 809 -38.93 20.81 16.36
CA LYS A 809 -39.59 19.52 16.64
C LYS A 809 -38.57 18.38 16.74
N TYR A 810 -37.50 18.45 15.95
CA TYR A 810 -36.57 17.36 15.65
C TYR A 810 -35.14 17.62 16.09
N ILE A 811 -34.59 18.82 15.85
CA ILE A 811 -33.23 19.25 16.18
C ILE A 811 -33.20 19.90 17.58
N ALA A 812 -32.09 19.76 18.30
CA ALA A 812 -31.87 20.41 19.59
C ALA A 812 -31.63 21.92 19.42
N PRO A 813 -32.23 22.81 20.25
CA PRO A 813 -32.23 24.26 19.99
C PRO A 813 -30.86 24.94 19.86
N THR A 814 -29.78 24.36 20.43
CA THR A 814 -28.41 24.88 20.32
C THR A 814 -27.98 24.98 18.85
N TYR A 815 -28.24 23.92 18.08
CA TYR A 815 -27.90 23.80 16.65
C TYR A 815 -28.77 24.64 15.72
N LEU A 816 -29.61 25.53 16.28
CA LEU A 816 -30.48 26.46 15.56
C LEU A 816 -30.21 27.92 15.98
N THR A 817 -29.05 28.19 16.59
CA THR A 817 -28.59 29.55 16.92
C THR A 817 -27.48 29.98 15.96
N PRO A 818 -27.47 31.24 15.45
CA PRO A 818 -26.45 31.71 14.51
C PRO A 818 -25.03 31.47 15.03
N ASP A 819 -24.74 31.89 16.26
CA ASP A 819 -23.43 31.75 16.92
C ASP A 819 -22.89 30.31 16.90
N THR A 820 -23.77 29.30 16.94
CA THR A 820 -23.39 27.87 16.91
C THR A 820 -23.27 27.33 15.48
N LEU A 821 -24.04 27.87 14.53
CA LEU A 821 -23.97 27.49 13.12
C LEU A 821 -22.73 28.06 12.45
N GLU A 822 -22.35 29.30 12.78
CA GLU A 822 -21.09 29.95 12.41
C GLU A 822 -19.89 29.07 12.82
N GLN A 823 -19.81 28.67 14.09
CA GLN A 823 -18.76 27.76 14.61
C GLN A 823 -18.76 26.36 13.96
N ILE A 824 -19.91 25.88 13.48
CA ILE A 824 -20.04 24.58 12.80
C ILE A 824 -19.55 24.68 11.36
N GLN A 825 -19.89 25.78 10.67
CA GLN A 825 -19.42 26.08 9.34
C GLN A 825 -17.90 26.30 9.34
N GLU A 826 -17.36 27.14 10.23
CA GLU A 826 -15.91 27.37 10.39
C GLU A 826 -15.13 26.04 10.57
N HIS A 827 -15.58 25.18 11.48
CA HIS A 827 -14.96 23.87 11.69
C HIS A 827 -15.10 22.94 10.48
N PHE A 828 -16.24 22.99 9.77
CA PHE A 828 -16.45 22.16 8.58
C PHE A 828 -15.58 22.61 7.41
N GLU A 829 -15.42 23.92 7.19
CA GLU A 829 -14.51 24.50 6.20
C GLU A 829 -13.04 24.15 6.49
N GLU A 830 -12.62 24.19 7.77
CA GLU A 830 -11.25 23.80 8.16
C GLU A 830 -10.94 22.29 8.00
N ASN A 831 -11.93 21.40 8.21
CA ASN A 831 -11.69 19.96 8.40
C ASN A 831 -12.40 19.05 7.39
N SER A 832 -13.22 19.61 6.48
CA SER A 832 -14.15 18.88 5.57
C SER A 832 -15.07 17.86 6.26
N SER A 833 -15.15 17.90 7.59
CA SER A 833 -15.83 16.91 8.42
C SER A 833 -16.16 17.47 9.80
N ILE A 834 -17.27 17.00 10.39
CA ILE A 834 -17.66 17.38 11.75
C ILE A 834 -18.55 16.31 12.40
N THR A 835 -18.49 16.20 13.74
CA THR A 835 -19.37 15.34 14.55
C THR A 835 -20.16 16.17 15.56
N LEU A 836 -21.50 16.16 15.44
CA LEU A 836 -22.42 16.91 16.28
C LEU A 836 -23.12 15.97 17.27
N ALA A 837 -22.65 15.96 18.52
CA ALA A 837 -23.23 15.14 19.57
C ALA A 837 -24.56 15.70 20.11
N ASN A 838 -25.52 14.81 20.36
CA ASN A 838 -26.86 15.15 20.85
C ASN A 838 -27.70 16.06 19.91
N ILE A 839 -27.55 15.87 18.59
CA ILE A 839 -28.23 16.67 17.55
C ILE A 839 -29.77 16.68 17.66
N LEU A 840 -30.41 15.56 18.03
CA LEU A 840 -31.87 15.46 18.08
C LEU A 840 -32.42 16.06 19.38
N SER A 841 -33.54 16.76 19.27
CA SER A 841 -34.29 17.32 20.40
C SER A 841 -34.59 16.21 21.42
N LYS A 842 -34.36 16.45 22.71
CA LYS A 842 -34.46 15.43 23.77
C LYS A 842 -35.81 14.67 23.76
N LYS A 843 -36.89 15.35 23.36
CA LYS A 843 -38.23 14.77 23.19
C LYS A 843 -38.32 13.81 21.99
N PHE A 844 -37.69 14.14 20.86
CA PHE A 844 -37.67 13.28 19.68
C PHE A 844 -36.69 12.11 19.86
N ALA A 845 -35.47 12.41 20.35
CA ALA A 845 -34.46 11.42 20.71
C ALA A 845 -35.03 10.32 21.62
N GLN A 846 -35.76 10.67 22.69
CA GLN A 846 -36.34 9.65 23.58
C GLN A 846 -37.41 8.78 22.88
N ARG A 847 -38.21 9.33 21.95
CA ARG A 847 -39.15 8.53 21.15
C ARG A 847 -38.40 7.51 20.30
N LEU A 848 -37.28 7.92 19.71
CA LEU A 848 -36.45 7.07 18.88
C LEU A 848 -35.70 6.02 19.71
N LYS A 849 -35.08 6.37 20.86
CA LYS A 849 -34.41 5.42 21.79
C LYS A 849 -35.39 4.32 22.21
N ASN A 850 -36.64 4.71 22.53
CA ASN A 850 -37.71 3.77 22.88
C ASN A 850 -38.15 2.87 21.71
N TYR A 851 -38.19 3.39 20.48
CA TYR A 851 -38.54 2.62 19.28
C TYR A 851 -37.44 1.62 18.91
N VAL A 852 -36.18 2.07 18.83
CA VAL A 852 -35.03 1.19 18.51
C VAL A 852 -34.89 0.10 19.56
N ALA A 853 -35.00 0.43 20.86
CA ALA A 853 -34.96 -0.56 21.93
C ALA A 853 -36.12 -1.59 21.87
N GLU A 854 -37.26 -1.26 21.24
CA GLU A 854 -38.34 -2.23 20.97
C GLU A 854 -38.03 -3.09 19.74
N GLN A 855 -37.41 -2.54 18.71
CA GLN A 855 -36.94 -3.30 17.54
C GLN A 855 -35.75 -4.23 17.85
N GLU A 856 -34.93 -3.90 18.84
CA GLU A 856 -33.88 -4.80 19.40
C GLU A 856 -34.48 -5.99 20.15
N ARG A 857 -35.66 -5.84 20.77
CA ARG A 857 -36.36 -6.93 21.48
C ARG A 857 -37.03 -7.93 20.54
N GLN A 858 -37.13 -7.64 19.25
CA GLN A 858 -37.85 -8.46 18.28
C GLN A 858 -36.90 -9.43 17.56
N THR A 859 -37.20 -10.73 17.63
CA THR A 859 -36.45 -11.76 16.90
C THR A 859 -36.74 -11.66 15.41
N LEU A 860 -35.71 -11.35 14.61
CA LEU A 860 -35.78 -11.36 13.16
C LEU A 860 -35.62 -12.80 12.61
N PRO A 861 -36.20 -13.12 11.43
CA PRO A 861 -35.88 -14.36 10.71
C PRO A 861 -34.40 -14.43 10.33
N GLU A 862 -33.83 -15.64 10.32
CA GLU A 862 -32.43 -15.87 9.91
C GLU A 862 -32.27 -15.80 8.38
N ASP A 863 -33.26 -16.26 7.61
CA ASP A 863 -33.24 -16.20 6.15
C ASP A 863 -33.75 -14.86 5.63
N SER A 864 -33.00 -14.28 4.69
CA SER A 864 -33.31 -12.99 4.08
C SER A 864 -34.68 -13.01 3.38
N ALA A 865 -35.00 -14.12 2.72
CA ALA A 865 -36.25 -14.26 1.98
C ALA A 865 -37.50 -14.20 2.87
N THR A 866 -37.45 -14.59 4.13
CA THR A 866 -38.57 -14.46 5.08
C THR A 866 -38.54 -13.11 5.80
N LEU A 867 -37.36 -12.59 6.11
CA LEU A 867 -37.18 -11.26 6.70
C LEU A 867 -37.80 -10.16 5.83
N GLU A 868 -37.54 -10.17 4.52
CA GLU A 868 -38.11 -9.18 3.57
C GLU A 868 -39.63 -9.31 3.38
N LYS A 869 -40.23 -10.46 3.73
CA LYS A 869 -41.69 -10.67 3.67
C LYS A 869 -42.40 -10.33 4.98
N MET A 870 -41.71 -10.46 6.12
CA MET A 870 -42.28 -10.24 7.46
C MET A 870 -42.04 -8.83 8.00
N THR A 871 -41.13 -8.06 7.39
CA THR A 871 -40.72 -6.74 7.88
C THR A 871 -40.63 -5.71 6.75
N ALA A 872 -40.57 -4.42 7.12
CA ALA A 872 -40.30 -3.33 6.19
C ALA A 872 -38.85 -3.32 5.67
N TRP A 873 -37.93 -4.04 6.31
CA TRP A 873 -36.51 -4.08 5.98
C TRP A 873 -36.23 -4.84 4.69
N ARG A 874 -35.18 -4.41 3.98
CA ARG A 874 -34.58 -5.12 2.85
C ARG A 874 -33.15 -5.50 3.17
N VAL A 875 -32.64 -6.57 2.55
CA VAL A 875 -31.27 -7.06 2.78
C VAL A 875 -30.37 -6.57 1.66
N ALA A 876 -29.34 -5.81 2.02
CA ALA A 876 -28.31 -5.34 1.11
C ALA A 876 -27.51 -6.51 0.53
N ARG A 877 -27.07 -6.35 -0.73
CA ARG A 877 -26.46 -7.41 -1.55
C ARG A 877 -25.61 -6.79 -2.67
N PRO A 878 -24.61 -7.50 -3.23
CA PRO A 878 -24.12 -8.82 -2.84
C PRO A 878 -23.22 -8.79 -1.59
N PRO A 879 -23.14 -9.89 -0.81
CA PRO A 879 -22.31 -9.96 0.40
C PRO A 879 -20.82 -9.71 0.16
N HIS A 880 -20.28 -9.91 -1.06
CA HIS A 880 -18.88 -9.56 -1.37
C HIS A 880 -18.62 -8.04 -1.50
N LYS A 881 -19.63 -7.19 -1.25
CA LYS A 881 -19.49 -5.73 -1.12
C LYS A 881 -20.09 -5.24 0.19
N HIS A 882 -21.28 -5.73 0.53
CA HIS A 882 -22.01 -5.32 1.73
C HIS A 882 -23.14 -6.29 2.10
N ARG A 883 -23.47 -6.32 3.38
CA ARG A 883 -24.64 -7.00 3.92
C ARG A 883 -25.14 -6.21 5.13
N TYR A 884 -26.32 -5.63 5.05
CA TYR A 884 -27.01 -4.96 6.16
C TYR A 884 -28.51 -4.91 5.89
N LEU A 885 -29.31 -4.57 6.89
CA LEU A 885 -30.73 -4.28 6.70
C LEU A 885 -30.92 -2.80 6.38
N TYR A 886 -31.72 -2.47 5.37
CA TYR A 886 -32.00 -1.08 4.97
C TYR A 886 -33.50 -0.78 4.74
N GLN A 887 -33.84 0.51 4.80
CA GLN A 887 -35.12 1.08 4.35
C GLN A 887 -34.88 2.43 3.64
N HIS A 888 -35.46 2.60 2.45
CA HIS A 888 -35.61 3.92 1.82
C HIS A 888 -36.83 4.68 2.37
N PRO A 889 -36.93 5.99 2.12
CA PRO A 889 -38.15 6.78 2.22
C PRO A 889 -39.30 6.19 1.39
N SER A 890 -40.54 6.47 1.77
CA SER A 890 -41.71 6.06 0.98
C SER A 890 -42.92 6.96 1.19
N GLN A 891 -43.33 7.63 0.11
CA GLN A 891 -44.56 8.45 0.06
C GLN A 891 -45.86 7.64 0.15
N LEU A 892 -45.78 6.31 0.24
CA LEU A 892 -46.91 5.38 0.23
C LEU A 892 -47.08 4.57 1.54
N ARG A 893 -46.33 4.89 2.61
CA ARG A 893 -46.53 4.23 3.91
C ARG A 893 -47.95 4.44 4.42
N SER A 894 -48.51 3.40 5.02
CA SER A 894 -49.78 3.47 5.74
C SER A 894 -49.60 4.07 7.14
N SER A 895 -50.67 4.60 7.73
CA SER A 895 -50.65 5.13 9.10
C SER A 895 -50.50 4.07 10.21
N HIS A 896 -50.21 2.83 9.85
CA HIS A 896 -49.76 1.76 10.75
C HIS A 896 -48.25 1.53 10.69
N GLU A 897 -47.54 2.18 9.77
CA GLU A 897 -46.08 2.11 9.60
C GLU A 897 -45.37 3.40 10.10
N GLU A 898 -46.14 4.41 10.52
CA GLU A 898 -45.64 5.64 11.16
C GLU A 898 -44.84 5.33 12.45
N SER A 899 -43.58 5.75 12.47
CA SER A 899 -42.66 5.60 13.61
C SER A 899 -41.63 6.75 13.65
N PRO A 900 -40.91 6.94 14.76
CA PRO A 900 -39.84 7.95 14.82
C PRO A 900 -38.73 7.74 13.78
N LEU A 901 -38.50 6.51 13.32
CA LEU A 901 -37.53 6.24 12.24
C LEU A 901 -38.07 6.68 10.87
N THR A 902 -39.35 6.46 10.60
CA THR A 902 -39.97 6.94 9.35
C THR A 902 -40.19 8.46 9.37
N GLU A 903 -40.37 9.08 10.54
CA GLU A 903 -40.34 10.54 10.69
C GLU A 903 -38.96 11.14 10.33
N LEU A 904 -37.84 10.42 10.55
CA LEU A 904 -36.53 10.84 10.04
C LEU A 904 -36.46 10.70 8.52
N LEU A 905 -36.82 9.54 7.98
CA LEU A 905 -36.69 9.20 6.55
C LEU A 905 -37.63 9.97 5.63
N ASP A 906 -38.90 10.10 6.00
CA ASP A 906 -39.95 10.62 5.10
C ASP A 906 -40.29 12.09 5.37
N ILE A 907 -39.82 12.68 6.48
CA ILE A 907 -40.21 14.03 6.92
C ILE A 907 -39.00 14.93 7.23
N LEU A 908 -38.10 14.53 8.14
CA LEU A 908 -37.00 15.43 8.55
C LEU A 908 -35.96 15.58 7.43
N LEU A 909 -35.23 14.52 7.11
CA LEU A 909 -34.01 14.60 6.31
C LEU A 909 -34.26 15.05 4.86
N PRO A 910 -35.38 14.69 4.19
CA PRO A 910 -35.71 15.22 2.86
C PRO A 910 -36.22 16.67 2.83
N SER A 911 -36.53 17.29 3.98
CA SER A 911 -37.21 18.59 4.02
C SER A 911 -36.36 19.75 3.49
N ARG A 912 -37.02 20.80 2.94
CA ARG A 912 -36.38 22.10 2.66
C ARG A 912 -35.64 22.60 3.90
N GLN A 913 -36.27 22.46 5.07
CA GLN A 913 -35.78 22.98 6.34
C GLN A 913 -34.49 22.30 6.79
N PHE A 914 -34.41 20.97 6.72
CA PHE A 914 -33.18 20.26 7.07
C PHE A 914 -32.07 20.52 6.06
N ARG A 915 -32.40 20.60 4.76
CA ARG A 915 -31.44 20.95 3.73
C ARG A 915 -30.88 22.37 3.90
N HIS A 916 -31.74 23.35 4.19
CA HIS A 916 -31.33 24.73 4.46
C HIS A 916 -30.42 24.80 5.70
N TRP A 917 -30.74 24.04 6.75
CA TRP A 917 -29.85 23.88 7.90
C TRP A 917 -28.50 23.26 7.52
N LEU A 918 -28.48 22.23 6.67
CA LEU A 918 -27.25 21.59 6.19
C LEU A 918 -26.40 22.55 5.34
N GLN A 919 -27.02 23.29 4.42
CA GLN A 919 -26.34 24.28 3.57
C GLN A 919 -25.67 25.39 4.40
N ILE A 920 -26.31 25.86 5.48
CA ILE A 920 -25.68 26.80 6.43
C ILE A 920 -24.56 26.11 7.21
N ALA A 921 -24.77 24.87 7.66
CA ALA A 921 -23.80 24.14 8.48
C ALA A 921 -22.52 23.68 7.73
N THR A 922 -22.48 23.77 6.40
CA THR A 922 -21.32 23.30 5.60
C THR A 922 -20.87 24.28 4.50
N GLY A 923 -21.56 25.40 4.29
CA GLY A 923 -21.28 26.34 3.18
C GLY A 923 -21.61 25.80 1.77
N CYS A 924 -22.04 24.55 1.62
CA CYS A 924 -22.26 23.92 0.31
C CYS A 924 -23.68 24.14 -0.24
N THR A 925 -23.83 24.30 -1.55
CA THR A 925 -25.14 24.23 -2.24
C THR A 925 -25.53 22.78 -2.50
N VAL A 926 -26.72 22.32 -2.07
CA VAL A 926 -27.17 20.91 -2.23
C VAL A 926 -28.07 20.74 -3.46
N GLU A 927 -27.66 19.92 -4.44
CA GLU A 927 -28.40 19.63 -5.66
C GLU A 927 -29.39 18.45 -5.53
N SER A 928 -29.08 17.44 -4.72
CA SER A 928 -29.94 16.27 -4.52
C SER A 928 -29.73 15.61 -3.16
N ALA A 929 -30.64 14.71 -2.79
CA ALA A 929 -30.55 13.93 -1.56
C ALA A 929 -31.04 12.48 -1.77
N ASP A 930 -30.23 11.50 -1.38
CA ASP A 930 -30.67 10.13 -1.06
C ASP A 930 -30.45 9.87 0.43
N VAL A 931 -31.34 9.09 1.06
CA VAL A 931 -31.32 8.82 2.50
C VAL A 931 -31.80 7.38 2.73
N ILE A 932 -31.12 6.64 3.61
CA ILE A 932 -31.52 5.29 4.02
C ILE A 932 -31.32 5.08 5.52
N ALA A 933 -32.27 4.41 6.17
CA ALA A 933 -32.03 3.86 7.51
C ALA A 933 -31.32 2.53 7.36
N ARG A 934 -30.29 2.28 8.18
CA ARG A 934 -29.54 1.02 8.20
C ARG A 934 -29.57 0.39 9.59
N ARG A 935 -29.62 -0.94 9.62
CA ARG A 935 -29.44 -1.78 10.82
C ARG A 935 -28.44 -2.89 10.49
N PHE A 936 -27.31 -2.89 11.19
CA PHE A 936 -26.23 -3.86 11.03
C PHE A 936 -26.33 -4.90 12.14
N ARG A 937 -26.89 -6.07 11.80
CA ARG A 937 -27.06 -7.20 12.73
C ARG A 937 -25.71 -7.76 13.18
N ARG A 938 -25.56 -7.93 14.50
CA ARG A 938 -24.37 -8.56 15.09
C ARG A 938 -24.16 -9.99 14.61
N GLY A 939 -22.91 -10.32 14.33
CA GLY A 939 -22.47 -11.59 13.76
C GLY A 939 -22.76 -11.76 12.26
N GLN A 940 -23.30 -10.74 11.57
CA GLN A 940 -23.78 -10.88 10.19
C GLN A 940 -23.39 -9.75 9.23
N ASP A 941 -23.44 -8.49 9.68
CA ASP A 941 -23.60 -7.35 8.78
C ASP A 941 -22.42 -6.35 8.82
N TYR A 942 -22.13 -5.75 7.66
CA TYR A 942 -20.95 -4.95 7.31
C TYR A 942 -21.14 -4.19 5.99
N THR A 943 -20.25 -3.23 5.70
CA THR A 943 -19.83 -2.93 4.31
C THR A 943 -18.33 -3.17 4.17
N LEU A 944 -17.88 -3.40 2.95
CA LEU A 944 -16.47 -3.33 2.56
C LEU A 944 -16.12 -1.90 2.13
N ALA A 945 -14.82 -1.64 1.94
CA ALA A 945 -14.30 -0.39 1.42
C ALA A 945 -14.81 -0.16 -0.02
N THR A 946 -15.37 1.02 -0.24
CA THR A 946 -15.84 1.46 -1.56
C THR A 946 -15.35 2.87 -1.82
N GLY A 947 -14.94 3.18 -3.06
CA GLY A 947 -14.62 4.54 -3.52
C GLY A 947 -15.85 5.35 -3.92
N HIS A 948 -15.65 6.47 -4.61
CA HIS A 948 -16.73 7.30 -5.17
C HIS A 948 -16.31 7.98 -6.48
N ASP A 949 -16.73 7.43 -7.62
CA ASP A 949 -16.44 8.02 -8.94
C ASP A 949 -17.38 9.20 -9.25
N GLY A 950 -16.98 10.44 -8.93
CA GLY A 950 -17.77 11.63 -9.28
C GLY A 950 -17.32 12.91 -8.62
N LYS A 951 -18.22 13.91 -8.64
CA LYS A 951 -18.07 15.19 -7.93
C LYS A 951 -17.98 14.96 -6.41
N PRO A 952 -17.32 15.85 -5.64
CA PRO A 952 -17.43 15.84 -4.19
C PRO A 952 -18.88 15.87 -3.72
N ARG A 953 -19.20 15.15 -2.64
CA ARG A 953 -20.56 15.07 -2.07
C ARG A 953 -20.55 15.06 -0.55
N LEU A 954 -21.60 15.58 0.07
CA LEU A 954 -21.76 15.48 1.51
C LEU A 954 -22.36 14.11 1.87
N GLU A 955 -21.58 13.29 2.56
CA GLU A 955 -22.08 12.08 3.21
C GLU A 955 -22.38 12.36 4.69
N LEU A 956 -23.53 11.89 5.15
CA LEU A 956 -24.09 12.16 6.46
C LEU A 956 -24.42 10.85 7.18
N ASN A 957 -24.16 10.77 8.49
CA ASN A 957 -24.54 9.61 9.29
C ASN A 957 -25.11 10.02 10.65
N LEU A 958 -26.41 9.76 10.85
CA LEU A 958 -27.08 9.95 12.13
C LEU A 958 -27.05 8.64 12.92
N GLY A 959 -26.05 8.51 13.79
CA GLY A 959 -25.90 7.38 14.71
C GLY A 959 -27.04 7.32 15.72
N ILE A 960 -27.78 6.22 15.72
CA ILE A 960 -28.95 5.99 16.60
C ILE A 960 -28.86 4.62 17.28
N THR A 961 -27.64 4.22 17.65
CA THR A 961 -27.33 2.95 18.34
C THR A 961 -27.49 3.15 19.86
N PRO A 962 -28.47 2.54 20.53
CA PRO A 962 -28.81 2.87 21.93
C PRO A 962 -28.14 1.94 22.96
N THR A 963 -27.23 1.08 22.51
CA THR A 963 -26.48 0.13 23.35
C THR A 963 -25.06 0.64 23.51
N SER A 964 -24.46 0.47 24.68
CA SER A 964 -23.09 0.96 24.95
C SER A 964 -22.01 -0.11 24.71
N GLY A 965 -20.74 0.29 24.75
CA GLY A 965 -19.56 -0.57 24.63
C GLY A 965 -19.11 -0.78 23.19
N TRP A 966 -19.19 0.28 22.37
CA TRP A 966 -18.70 0.29 20.98
C TRP A 966 -17.34 0.96 20.82
N GLY A 967 -16.69 1.37 21.92
CA GLY A 967 -15.45 2.17 21.87
C GLY A 967 -15.70 3.64 21.54
N ASP A 968 -16.79 4.22 22.06
CA ASP A 968 -17.01 5.67 22.08
C ASP A 968 -16.71 6.17 23.51
N GLU A 969 -15.95 7.26 23.68
CA GLU A 969 -15.51 7.73 25.01
C GLU A 969 -16.65 8.37 25.81
N ASP A 970 -17.61 9.02 25.13
CA ASP A 970 -18.80 9.62 25.76
C ASP A 970 -19.76 8.57 26.36
N ASP A 971 -19.67 7.34 25.85
CA ASP A 971 -20.56 6.21 26.17
C ASP A 971 -20.43 5.76 27.64
N GLU A 972 -19.28 6.05 28.29
CA GLU A 972 -19.08 5.80 29.72
C GLU A 972 -19.79 6.83 30.62
N GLU A 973 -19.82 8.12 30.23
CA GLU A 973 -20.53 9.16 31.00
C GLU A 973 -22.06 9.01 30.86
N ASP A 974 -22.57 8.79 29.65
CA ASP A 974 -24.02 8.62 29.41
C ASP A 974 -24.54 7.31 30.03
N ALA A 975 -23.76 6.21 30.02
CA ALA A 975 -24.11 4.99 30.73
C ALA A 975 -24.10 5.15 32.26
N ALA A 976 -23.20 5.97 32.81
CA ALA A 976 -23.23 6.33 34.23
C ALA A 976 -24.46 7.19 34.57
N ALA A 977 -24.83 8.14 33.70
CA ALA A 977 -25.99 9.00 33.88
C ALA A 977 -27.33 8.23 33.81
N ASP A 978 -27.53 7.37 32.81
CA ASP A 978 -28.72 6.50 32.73
C ASP A 978 -28.79 5.54 33.95
N ALA A 979 -27.65 5.07 34.46
CA ALA A 979 -27.58 4.23 35.66
C ALA A 979 -27.83 4.99 36.98
N GLU A 980 -27.52 6.28 37.08
CA GLU A 980 -27.94 7.15 38.19
C GLU A 980 -29.44 7.45 38.11
N ALA A 981 -29.96 7.77 36.91
CA ALA A 981 -31.38 8.04 36.67
C ALA A 981 -32.27 6.82 36.99
N GLU A 982 -31.86 5.60 36.61
CA GLU A 982 -32.55 4.38 37.02
C GLU A 982 -32.60 4.19 38.55
N LYS A 983 -31.58 4.63 39.30
CA LYS A 983 -31.59 4.58 40.77
C LYS A 983 -32.59 5.60 41.33
N GLU A 984 -32.59 6.84 40.83
CA GLU A 984 -33.57 7.86 41.26
C GLU A 984 -35.01 7.45 40.94
N GLU A 985 -35.29 6.84 39.78
CA GLU A 985 -36.62 6.29 39.48
C GLU A 985 -36.99 5.14 40.44
N LYS A 986 -36.05 4.25 40.77
CA LYS A 986 -36.30 3.12 41.69
C LYS A 986 -36.51 3.60 43.14
N GLU A 987 -35.78 4.62 43.60
CA GLU A 987 -36.01 5.23 44.93
C GLU A 987 -37.29 6.07 45.00
N THR A 988 -37.61 6.86 43.96
CA THR A 988 -38.85 7.65 43.91
C THR A 988 -40.10 6.78 43.76
N ALA A 989 -39.99 5.61 43.10
CA ALA A 989 -41.02 4.58 43.10
C ALA A 989 -41.23 3.98 44.50
N ALA A 990 -40.15 3.65 45.22
CA ALA A 990 -40.21 3.11 46.59
C ALA A 990 -40.86 4.10 47.59
N SER A 991 -40.71 5.41 47.36
CA SER A 991 -41.22 6.48 48.24
C SER A 991 -42.76 6.57 48.35
N LYS A 992 -43.53 5.97 47.43
CA LYS A 992 -45.00 6.16 47.32
C LYS A 992 -45.88 5.15 48.09
N THR A 993 -45.45 4.65 49.26
CA THR A 993 -46.39 3.98 50.21
C THR A 993 -46.18 4.32 51.69
N ASN A 994 -47.31 4.52 52.41
CA ASN A 994 -47.48 4.57 53.88
C ASN A 994 -46.64 5.58 54.71
N GLY A 995 -47.27 6.69 55.12
CA GLY A 995 -46.66 7.72 56.00
C GLY A 995 -47.11 7.74 57.48
N LYS A 996 -46.60 8.74 58.21
CA LYS A 996 -46.67 8.99 59.69
C LYS A 996 -45.77 8.05 60.52
N ASP A 997 -45.10 8.49 61.59
CA ASP A 997 -45.37 9.59 62.54
C ASP A 997 -44.07 10.24 63.13
N LYS A 998 -44.21 11.24 64.02
CA LYS A 998 -43.19 12.13 64.66
C LYS A 998 -41.77 11.58 64.96
N GLY A 999 -40.76 12.48 64.94
CA GLY A 999 -39.63 12.40 65.88
C GLY A 999 -38.47 13.41 65.68
N LYS A 1000 -38.19 14.28 66.66
CA LYS A 1000 -37.02 15.20 66.67
C LYS A 1000 -35.68 14.46 66.83
N GLY A 1001 -34.64 14.91 66.11
CA GLY A 1001 -33.23 14.61 66.46
C GLY A 1001 -32.24 15.55 65.74
N LYS A 1002 -31.18 16.00 66.44
CA LYS A 1002 -30.00 16.66 65.84
C LYS A 1002 -28.79 15.77 66.09
N GLY A 1003 -27.98 15.54 65.05
CA GLY A 1003 -26.66 14.92 65.11
C GLY A 1003 -25.80 15.45 63.97
N LYS A 1004 -24.47 15.46 64.10
CA LYS A 1004 -23.55 15.99 63.08
C LYS A 1004 -22.28 15.12 63.02
N ALA A 1005 -21.77 14.95 61.81
CA ALA A 1005 -20.47 14.40 61.43
C ALA A 1005 -20.20 12.91 61.73
N LYS A 1006 -19.90 12.17 60.66
CA LYS A 1006 -18.48 11.92 60.34
C LYS A 1006 -18.29 11.74 58.82
N GLU A 1007 -17.13 12.16 58.31
CA GLU A 1007 -16.60 11.68 57.04
C GLU A 1007 -15.89 10.34 57.27
N GLU A 1008 -15.91 9.48 56.26
CA GLU A 1008 -14.98 8.36 56.09
C GLU A 1008 -14.28 8.53 54.72
N PRO A 1009 -13.02 8.07 54.56
CA PRO A 1009 -12.14 8.56 53.51
C PRO A 1009 -12.46 7.98 52.12
N LYS A 1010 -12.14 8.75 51.07
CA LYS A 1010 -11.96 8.19 49.73
C LYS A 1010 -10.90 7.07 49.79
N PRO A 1011 -11.10 5.92 49.10
CA PRO A 1011 -9.98 5.04 48.80
C PRO A 1011 -9.01 5.75 47.84
N GLU A 1012 -7.72 5.49 48.01
CA GLU A 1012 -6.70 5.87 47.02
C GLU A 1012 -6.86 5.00 45.76
N PRO A 1013 -6.50 5.50 44.56
CA PRO A 1013 -6.66 4.73 43.33
C PRO A 1013 -5.75 3.49 43.37
N THR A 1014 -6.36 2.31 43.23
CA THR A 1014 -5.63 1.12 42.79
C THR A 1014 -5.04 1.36 41.41
N PRO A 1015 -3.89 0.76 41.06
CA PRO A 1015 -3.38 0.80 39.69
C PRO A 1015 -4.47 0.34 38.71
N LYS A 1016 -4.55 0.96 37.53
CA LYS A 1016 -5.33 0.38 36.43
C LYS A 1016 -4.80 -1.03 36.18
N ALA A 1017 -5.71 -1.98 36.03
CA ALA A 1017 -5.44 -3.20 35.27
C ALA A 1017 -5.86 -2.90 33.84
N ASP A 1018 -5.10 -3.39 32.87
CA ASP A 1018 -5.35 -3.18 31.46
C ASP A 1018 -6.41 -4.18 30.97
N ASP A 1019 -7.66 -4.02 31.43
CA ASP A 1019 -8.84 -4.57 30.76
C ASP A 1019 -9.13 -3.67 29.55
N GLU A 1020 -8.51 -3.98 28.41
CA GLU A 1020 -8.86 -3.41 27.10
C GLU A 1020 -10.37 -3.58 26.86
N ALA A 1021 -11.04 -2.53 26.41
CA ALA A 1021 -12.44 -2.59 26.02
C ALA A 1021 -12.55 -3.41 24.72
N ASP A 1022 -12.93 -4.69 24.85
CA ASP A 1022 -13.09 -5.66 23.76
C ASP A 1022 -13.80 -5.06 22.53
N GLU A 1023 -13.03 -4.71 21.48
CA GLU A 1023 -13.56 -4.06 20.28
C GLU A 1023 -14.54 -4.97 19.51
N VAL A 1024 -15.78 -4.49 19.34
CA VAL A 1024 -16.88 -5.24 18.70
C VAL A 1024 -17.11 -4.88 17.22
N GLY A 1025 -16.30 -3.99 16.64
CA GLY A 1025 -16.50 -3.46 15.30
C GLY A 1025 -17.73 -2.54 15.21
N GLY A 1026 -18.31 -2.38 14.02
CA GLY A 1026 -19.45 -1.50 13.80
C GLY A 1026 -19.12 0.00 13.71
N HIS A 1027 -17.87 0.41 13.88
CA HIS A 1027 -17.42 1.76 13.57
C HIS A 1027 -17.48 2.06 12.07
N GLU A 1028 -17.66 3.34 11.75
CA GLU A 1028 -17.60 3.89 10.39
C GLU A 1028 -16.23 4.51 10.17
N VAL A 1029 -15.63 4.24 9.01
CA VAL A 1029 -14.28 4.66 8.63
C VAL A 1029 -14.32 5.32 7.27
N TYR A 1030 -13.61 6.43 7.14
CA TYR A 1030 -13.16 6.98 5.88
C TYR A 1030 -11.62 6.96 5.91
N MET A 1031 -11.00 6.60 4.80
CA MET A 1031 -9.54 6.52 4.64
C MET A 1031 -9.14 6.95 3.23
N GLY A 1032 -7.87 7.27 3.00
CA GLY A 1032 -7.38 7.45 1.64
C GLY A 1032 -7.47 6.14 0.84
N GLY A 1033 -7.67 6.25 -0.47
CA GLY A 1033 -7.49 5.14 -1.40
C GLY A 1033 -6.02 4.94 -1.70
N ASP A 1034 -5.54 3.71 -1.55
CA ASP A 1034 -4.21 3.31 -2.01
C ASP A 1034 -4.27 2.98 -3.52
N ASP A 1035 -3.44 3.64 -4.34
CA ASP A 1035 -3.35 3.39 -5.79
C ASP A 1035 -2.60 2.09 -6.14
N ASP A 1036 -1.94 1.46 -5.15
CA ASP A 1036 -1.10 0.27 -5.34
C ASP A 1036 -1.91 -1.04 -5.25
N ALA A 1037 -2.07 -1.70 -6.41
CA ALA A 1037 -2.95 -2.86 -6.59
C ALA A 1037 -2.44 -4.20 -5.98
N ASP A 1038 -1.31 -4.20 -5.26
CA ASP A 1038 -0.68 -5.41 -4.70
C ASP A 1038 -0.73 -5.48 -3.15
N ASP A 1039 -1.20 -4.43 -2.46
CA ASP A 1039 -1.42 -4.44 -1.01
C ASP A 1039 -2.90 -4.71 -0.63
N ASP A 1040 -3.15 -5.15 0.62
CA ASP A 1040 -4.50 -5.26 1.18
C ASP A 1040 -5.08 -3.84 1.40
N ALA A 1041 -5.66 -3.23 0.36
CA ALA A 1041 -6.08 -1.81 0.22
C ALA A 1041 -7.20 -1.30 1.17
N ALA A 1042 -7.23 -1.82 2.40
CA ALA A 1042 -8.07 -1.37 3.51
C ALA A 1042 -7.47 -1.73 4.89
N ILE A 1043 -6.16 -2.01 5.02
CA ILE A 1043 -5.51 -2.15 6.35
C ILE A 1043 -5.57 -0.79 7.04
N TYR A 1044 -6.49 -0.64 7.99
CA TYR A 1044 -6.63 0.57 8.81
C TYR A 1044 -6.18 0.33 10.27
N LYS A 1045 -5.83 -0.92 10.63
CA LYS A 1045 -5.25 -1.29 11.93
C LYS A 1045 -4.11 -2.27 11.73
N SER A 1046 -2.92 -1.71 11.55
CA SER A 1046 -1.61 -2.37 11.63
C SER A 1046 -1.11 -2.34 13.09
N SER A 1047 -0.06 -3.09 13.43
CA SER A 1047 0.62 -2.96 14.73
C SER A 1047 1.69 -1.85 14.73
N GLY A 1048 1.47 -0.77 13.97
CA GLY A 1048 2.44 0.31 13.76
C GLY A 1048 1.86 1.55 13.08
N ASP A 1049 0.90 1.37 12.17
CA ASP A 1049 0.48 2.40 11.21
C ASP A 1049 -1.06 2.55 11.20
N ASP A 1050 -1.57 3.69 11.67
CA ASP A 1050 -2.97 4.12 11.56
C ASP A 1050 -3.13 5.30 10.55
N ASP A 1051 -2.02 5.69 9.90
CA ASP A 1051 -1.81 7.00 9.23
C ASP A 1051 -2.70 7.29 8.00
N ASN A 1052 -3.45 6.30 7.48
CA ASN A 1052 -4.36 6.48 6.34
C ASN A 1052 -5.82 6.78 6.74
N ILE A 1053 -6.17 6.79 8.04
CA ILE A 1053 -7.54 7.09 8.49
C ILE A 1053 -7.82 8.59 8.41
N LEU A 1054 -8.74 8.98 7.53
CA LEU A 1054 -9.22 10.36 7.38
C LEU A 1054 -10.32 10.71 8.41
N PHE A 1055 -11.20 9.75 8.72
CA PHE A 1055 -12.29 9.94 9.69
C PHE A 1055 -12.70 8.61 10.33
N PHE A 1056 -13.00 8.61 11.63
CA PHE A 1056 -13.41 7.44 12.40
C PHE A 1056 -14.56 7.77 13.36
N GLN A 1057 -15.62 6.96 13.36
CA GLN A 1057 -16.72 7.08 14.33
C GLN A 1057 -17.28 5.73 14.78
N SER A 1058 -17.04 5.39 16.05
CA SER A 1058 -17.67 4.29 16.79
C SER A 1058 -19.20 4.37 16.74
N ALA A 1059 -19.90 3.23 16.80
CA ALA A 1059 -21.36 3.23 16.76
C ALA A 1059 -21.97 3.89 18.02
N ALA A 1060 -22.66 5.01 17.85
CA ALA A 1060 -23.04 5.90 18.94
C ALA A 1060 -24.54 6.23 18.99
N TRP A 1061 -24.96 6.87 20.08
CA TRP A 1061 -26.32 7.40 20.26
C TRP A 1061 -26.40 8.90 19.99
N ASN A 1062 -27.28 9.31 19.08
CA ASN A 1062 -27.63 10.72 18.82
C ASN A 1062 -26.45 11.62 18.39
N LYS A 1063 -25.41 11.03 17.77
CA LYS A 1063 -24.32 11.76 17.09
C LYS A 1063 -24.64 11.86 15.60
N LEU A 1064 -24.45 13.04 15.01
CA LEU A 1064 -24.49 13.26 13.57
C LEU A 1064 -23.08 13.50 13.05
N THR A 1065 -22.59 12.65 12.16
CA THR A 1065 -21.40 12.97 11.36
C THR A 1065 -21.82 13.58 10.03
N ILE A 1066 -21.01 14.50 9.54
CA ILE A 1066 -21.08 15.06 8.19
C ILE A 1066 -19.65 15.05 7.66
N VAL A 1067 -19.44 14.55 6.44
CA VAL A 1067 -18.13 14.47 5.78
C VAL A 1067 -18.31 14.86 4.32
N LEU A 1068 -17.60 15.88 3.85
CA LEU A 1068 -17.42 16.14 2.42
C LEU A 1068 -16.46 15.08 1.88
N ARG A 1069 -16.89 14.35 0.86
CA ARG A 1069 -16.19 13.19 0.33
C ARG A 1069 -15.97 13.36 -1.17
N ASP A 1070 -14.69 13.33 -1.57
CA ASP A 1070 -14.24 13.32 -2.95
C ASP A 1070 -14.14 11.89 -3.53
N SER A 1071 -13.40 11.74 -4.63
CA SER A 1071 -13.11 10.44 -5.24
C SER A 1071 -11.89 9.71 -4.68
N GLY A 1072 -11.02 10.39 -3.92
CA GLY A 1072 -9.84 9.79 -3.29
C GLY A 1072 -10.16 9.07 -1.98
N ALA A 1073 -11.19 9.49 -1.26
CA ALA A 1073 -11.58 8.88 0.01
C ALA A 1073 -12.39 7.58 -0.16
N LEU A 1074 -11.87 6.46 0.36
CA LEU A 1074 -12.62 5.22 0.60
C LEU A 1074 -13.51 5.32 1.84
N LYS A 1075 -14.56 4.49 1.90
CA LYS A 1075 -15.47 4.40 3.06
C LYS A 1075 -15.98 2.99 3.33
N PHE A 1076 -16.10 2.62 4.61
CA PHE A 1076 -16.85 1.43 5.06
C PHE A 1076 -17.47 1.55 6.47
N VAL A 1077 -18.33 0.59 6.83
CA VAL A 1077 -18.77 0.31 8.20
C VAL A 1077 -18.33 -1.10 8.60
N LYS A 1078 -17.45 -1.20 9.58
CA LYS A 1078 -16.81 -2.46 9.99
C LYS A 1078 -17.84 -3.49 10.47
N TYR A 1079 -17.59 -4.76 10.17
CA TYR A 1079 -18.39 -5.89 10.65
C TYR A 1079 -18.70 -5.83 12.16
N VAL A 1080 -19.98 -5.99 12.50
CA VAL A 1080 -20.43 -6.03 13.89
C VAL A 1080 -20.23 -7.46 14.43
N SER A 1081 -19.31 -7.64 15.38
CA SER A 1081 -19.11 -8.91 16.10
C SER A 1081 -20.38 -9.36 16.81
N ARG A 1082 -20.64 -10.68 16.86
CA ARG A 1082 -21.72 -11.30 17.65
C ARG A 1082 -21.64 -10.95 19.15
N LYS A 1083 -20.49 -10.50 19.64
CA LYS A 1083 -20.27 -10.01 21.01
C LYS A 1083 -21.00 -8.69 21.32
N ALA A 1084 -21.32 -7.88 20.31
CA ALA A 1084 -21.97 -6.58 20.47
C ALA A 1084 -23.27 -6.69 21.29
N LYS A 1085 -23.51 -5.72 22.19
CA LYS A 1085 -24.64 -5.76 23.14
C LYS A 1085 -26.00 -5.63 22.43
N GLY A 1086 -26.03 -4.98 21.27
CA GLY A 1086 -27.14 -4.92 20.32
C GLY A 1086 -26.61 -4.87 18.88
N ASP A 1087 -27.50 -4.58 17.92
CA ASP A 1087 -27.12 -4.26 16.55
C ASP A 1087 -26.66 -2.78 16.44
N ARG A 1088 -25.87 -2.41 15.42
CA ARG A 1088 -25.66 -0.98 15.06
C ARG A 1088 -26.87 -0.47 14.29
N TRP A 1089 -27.27 0.77 14.58
CA TRP A 1089 -28.35 1.49 13.92
C TRP A 1089 -27.90 2.90 13.52
N ASP A 1090 -28.16 3.28 12.28
CA ASP A 1090 -27.97 4.64 11.79
C ASP A 1090 -28.99 5.05 10.72
N VAL A 1091 -28.99 6.34 10.38
CA VAL A 1091 -29.60 6.85 9.16
C VAL A 1091 -28.51 7.56 8.34
N SER A 1092 -28.18 6.98 7.20
CA SER A 1092 -27.16 7.49 6.28
C SER A 1092 -27.83 8.39 5.23
N GLY A 1093 -27.23 9.53 4.93
CA GLY A 1093 -27.61 10.42 3.83
C GLY A 1093 -26.45 10.62 2.86
N VAL A 1094 -26.77 10.84 1.59
CA VAL A 1094 -25.84 11.23 0.53
C VAL A 1094 -26.45 12.42 -0.18
N PHE A 1095 -25.72 13.54 -0.20
CA PHE A 1095 -26.18 14.81 -0.75
C PHE A 1095 -25.15 15.29 -1.78
N GLU A 1096 -25.49 15.18 -3.06
CA GLU A 1096 -24.68 15.74 -4.15
C GLU A 1096 -24.71 17.27 -4.06
N VAL A 1097 -23.55 17.91 -4.18
CA VAL A 1097 -23.40 19.37 -4.07
C VAL A 1097 -22.98 20.01 -5.40
N GLU A 1098 -23.19 21.31 -5.50
CA GLU A 1098 -22.65 22.11 -6.60
C GLU A 1098 -21.12 22.21 -6.47
N GLU A 1099 -20.41 22.17 -7.60
CA GLU A 1099 -18.98 22.51 -7.62
C GLU A 1099 -18.82 24.00 -7.30
N GLN A 1100 -17.89 24.32 -6.40
CA GLN A 1100 -17.36 25.67 -6.29
C GLN A 1100 -16.28 25.81 -7.36
N ASP A 1101 -16.43 26.79 -8.27
CA ASP A 1101 -15.37 27.14 -9.20
C ASP A 1101 -14.23 27.82 -8.42
N ASP A 1102 -13.03 27.25 -8.40
CA ASP A 1102 -11.82 27.77 -7.71
C ASP A 1102 -11.21 29.03 -8.40
N ASP A 1103 -12.05 29.94 -8.91
CA ASP A 1103 -11.67 31.14 -9.66
C ASP A 1103 -12.00 32.45 -8.91
N GLU A 1104 -11.09 33.43 -9.01
CA GLU A 1104 -11.20 34.83 -8.56
C GLU A 1104 -11.13 35.15 -7.04
N ASP A 1105 -10.14 34.60 -6.32
CA ASP A 1105 -9.67 35.18 -5.04
C ASP A 1105 -8.87 36.50 -5.26
N GLY A 1106 -9.61 37.57 -5.58
CA GLY A 1106 -9.30 38.96 -5.20
C GLY A 1106 -8.23 39.76 -5.97
N ASP A 1107 -8.67 40.67 -6.85
CA ASP A 1107 -8.03 42.00 -6.99
C ASP A 1107 -9.07 43.11 -7.30
N GLY A 1108 -9.69 43.64 -6.24
CA GLY A 1108 -10.76 44.64 -6.34
C GLY A 1108 -10.26 46.09 -6.43
N ASP A 1109 -10.36 46.71 -7.61
CA ASP A 1109 -10.07 48.15 -7.80
C ASP A 1109 -11.35 48.98 -8.01
N ASP A 1110 -11.78 49.64 -6.93
CA ASP A 1110 -12.98 50.47 -6.81
C ASP A 1110 -12.99 51.63 -7.83
N ARG A 1111 -13.94 51.63 -8.80
CA ARG A 1111 -14.10 52.73 -9.77
C ARG A 1111 -15.55 53.16 -10.00
N ASP A 1112 -16.07 53.92 -9.04
CA ASP A 1112 -17.28 54.75 -9.20
C ASP A 1112 -17.24 55.59 -10.49
N ASN A 1113 -18.31 55.52 -11.27
CA ASN A 1113 -18.74 56.55 -12.21
C ASN A 1113 -20.27 56.51 -12.37
N GLY A 1114 -20.96 57.18 -11.44
CA GLY A 1114 -22.42 57.26 -11.41
C GLY A 1114 -23.16 57.96 -12.57
N GLU A 1115 -24.45 58.18 -12.28
CA GLU A 1115 -25.48 58.90 -13.06
C GLU A 1115 -26.15 58.20 -14.26
N GLY A 1116 -27.39 57.73 -14.06
CA GLY A 1116 -28.34 57.38 -15.13
C GLY A 1116 -29.64 56.76 -14.59
N ALA A 1117 -30.79 57.45 -14.72
CA ALA A 1117 -32.00 57.09 -13.97
C ALA A 1117 -33.29 56.85 -14.80
N ALA A 1118 -33.94 55.71 -14.51
CA ALA A 1118 -35.40 55.50 -14.54
C ALA A 1118 -36.10 55.39 -15.94
N PRO A 1119 -37.44 55.12 -16.05
CA PRO A 1119 -37.89 53.76 -16.43
C PRO A 1119 -39.08 53.66 -17.43
N GLY A 1120 -39.49 52.43 -17.78
CA GLY A 1120 -40.75 52.02 -18.43
C GLY A 1120 -40.82 50.47 -18.45
N GLU A 1121 -41.92 49.78 -18.12
CA GLU A 1121 -43.24 49.69 -18.80
C GLU A 1121 -43.13 49.15 -20.24
N GLY A 1122 -43.71 48.00 -20.63
CA GLY A 1122 -44.48 46.96 -19.93
C GLY A 1122 -45.33 46.10 -20.91
N ASP A 1123 -45.80 44.91 -20.50
CA ASP A 1123 -46.74 44.00 -21.21
C ASP A 1123 -46.28 43.43 -22.59
N SER A 1124 -46.81 42.31 -23.13
CA SER A 1124 -47.60 41.16 -22.62
C SER A 1124 -47.59 40.00 -23.66
N ASP A 1125 -48.19 38.85 -23.30
CA ASP A 1125 -48.69 37.74 -24.17
C ASP A 1125 -47.61 36.90 -24.90
N GLU A 1126 -47.46 35.57 -24.75
CA GLU A 1126 -48.38 34.41 -24.80
C GLU A 1126 -48.70 33.85 -26.22
N GLU A 1127 -48.93 32.53 -26.28
CA GLU A 1127 -49.32 31.69 -27.45
C GLU A 1127 -48.25 31.46 -28.55
N GLU A 1128 -48.14 30.29 -29.21
CA GLU A 1128 -48.83 28.99 -29.02
C GLU A 1128 -47.94 27.78 -29.41
N GLU A 1129 -48.35 26.59 -28.96
CA GLU A 1129 -47.72 25.28 -29.24
C GLU A 1129 -48.21 24.68 -30.59
N PHE A 1130 -47.36 23.99 -31.36
CA PHE A 1130 -47.82 23.21 -32.52
C PHE A 1130 -47.19 21.81 -32.63
N ASN A 1131 -48.04 20.79 -32.49
CA ASN A 1131 -47.71 19.37 -32.64
C ASN A 1131 -48.00 18.86 -34.07
N GLY A 1132 -47.21 17.91 -34.59
CA GLY A 1132 -47.62 17.13 -35.78
C GLY A 1132 -46.53 16.29 -36.47
N PHE A 1133 -46.56 14.97 -36.27
CA PHE A 1133 -45.87 13.98 -37.12
C PHE A 1133 -46.66 13.68 -38.40
N SER A 1134 -45.96 13.41 -39.52
CA SER A 1134 -46.23 12.24 -40.39
C SER A 1134 -45.23 12.08 -41.55
N ASP A 1135 -44.65 10.89 -41.64
CA ASP A 1135 -44.36 10.09 -42.84
C ASP A 1135 -43.81 10.73 -44.14
N SER A 1136 -42.60 10.30 -44.53
CA SER A 1136 -42.42 9.54 -45.79
C SER A 1136 -41.16 8.67 -45.76
N GLU A 1137 -41.19 7.53 -46.45
CA GLU A 1137 -40.13 6.52 -46.54
C GLU A 1137 -39.07 6.86 -47.63
N ASP A 1138 -38.12 5.92 -47.83
CA ASP A 1138 -37.11 5.85 -48.90
C ASP A 1138 -35.95 6.89 -48.85
N SER A 1139 -34.70 6.54 -49.18
CA SER A 1139 -34.01 5.24 -49.39
C SER A 1139 -32.52 5.54 -49.63
N GLU A 1140 -31.62 4.56 -49.49
CA GLU A 1140 -30.30 4.66 -50.15
C GLU A 1140 -29.05 4.71 -49.22
N SER A 1141 -27.94 4.11 -49.64
CA SER A 1141 -26.54 4.32 -49.23
C SER A 1141 -26.03 5.79 -49.21
N ASP A 1142 -24.88 6.12 -48.61
CA ASP A 1142 -23.73 5.29 -48.15
C ASP A 1142 -23.37 5.50 -46.66
#